data_AF-A0A958QZX7-F1
#
_entry.id   AF-A0A958QZX7-F1
#
_cell.length_a   1.000
_cell.length_b   1.000
_cell.length_c   1.000
_cell.angle_alpha   90.00
_cell.angle_beta   90.00
_cell.angle_gamma   90.00
#
_symmetry.space_group_name_H-M   'P 1'
#
loop_
_entity.id
_entity.type
_entity.pdbx_description
1 polymer ?
#
loop_
_entity_poly.entity_id
_entity_poly.type
_entity_poly.pdbx_seq_one_letter_code
_entity_poly.pdbx_strand_id
1 'polypeptide(L)'
;MTTLVNWCLALVLSVVVLGCGGGGKSGGGGGGPQGPKTPEEALAKLTPEDRQTFENWKLQVLKSCDATQAFNGRSGSDIHDMGIDPAALLHKNSLSMVVKGPQGEMAFLGRTTGYSGESQSKFEYTVTVNGDSYTVQAEAKRNGSNCQVFLFGQKVYESVIARTMNVDSYWQPGTQAKSSIGRVSLKEYRGSEFAELKGHRFFEPLHDLQMALQESLPMIAGQLGLSREEAEKYFRLATEPGIESVRMIGWHNSLWMNSEYPQLVAPTEMLVELVRGASGNFALEWHRRAPRVQYGSVVNTSDSGSYKWVAKFRISSLENQPEQMNFALESVAYQGLVAFENSSASHCFQERVETLSRLDDSTARRDRVVPSVDEALTPCRALAQDLDQVVRENGRLKEVLATALAFVVPSRYADYAGWNEVLTEYALKVMRSGLHIQGELDPSGRVPVIQDVALNLEYLRAELTKVSGLQSALSETVYHMGLSWAYTGENVSPVHITRILMALERVVDVFPQSVESALWALAREPRSHEEELVFAEQMSVEYKAEALNTLNVARALDYPEWERETHNQILQKRPSLSELRQWGDRFRNLQHQFQAYPLLVSQRGALVGMVLQWLKTGEADEQQINWVLAGLNNSVDPFQKSTERLIQDLKRSFVQNRDAVAFAHSLTAEYKDLARAILAHSQAIGMERVGTELFESVLQDRLPIERLREMADTMAGASEFSTREKNRTGGDKDFYNDRYLKDLVKRAVKEGWSRQDFVTLEQITELGRLQSSCDSDTFYKGASSVAFCIGGDRFSRREGRYLDPRYGHVYGALALDFLTYMHRLKPEFDYSSVRGDLMSAFFSSFDMLWGKCELSVIQSRRAHLAQQMGQYLRETDTFKKWEWEKAIRETLDNCR
;
A
#
# COMPACT_ATOMS: atom_id res chain seq x y z
N MET A 1 -17.20 4.13 34.18
CA MET A 1 -15.82 3.65 33.95
C MET A 1 -15.81 2.90 32.64
N THR A 2 -15.02 3.43 31.72
CA THR A 2 -15.17 3.38 30.26
C THR A 2 -14.72 2.07 29.62
N THR A 3 -15.62 1.50 28.82
CA THR A 3 -15.39 0.61 27.66
C THR A 3 -15.25 1.45 26.39
N LEU A 4 -14.39 1.02 25.44
CA LEU A 4 -14.35 1.37 23.99
C LEU A 4 -13.21 0.52 23.38
N VAL A 5 -13.46 -0.59 22.68
CA VAL A 5 -13.95 -0.77 21.30
C VAL A 5 -13.07 -0.06 20.27
N ASN A 6 -12.18 -0.84 19.66
CA ASN A 6 -11.39 -0.53 18.46
C ASN A 6 -12.17 -0.97 17.22
N TRP A 7 -12.37 -0.07 16.25
CA TRP A 7 -12.66 -0.38 14.85
C TRP A 7 -11.84 0.53 13.94
N CYS A 8 -11.35 -0.09 12.85
CA CYS A 8 -10.49 0.45 11.81
C CYS A 8 -11.16 1.57 10.98
N LEU A 9 -10.34 2.43 10.35
CA LEU A 9 -10.45 2.61 8.89
C LEU A 9 -9.15 3.19 8.31
N ALA A 10 -8.70 2.56 7.23
CA ALA A 10 -7.57 2.93 6.39
C ALA A 10 -7.91 4.15 5.51
N LEU A 11 -6.90 4.96 5.19
CA LEU A 11 -6.98 5.93 4.11
C LEU A 11 -5.80 5.75 3.17
N VAL A 12 -6.17 5.39 1.95
CA VAL A 12 -5.36 5.16 0.75
C VAL A 12 -4.77 6.48 0.27
N LEU A 13 -3.48 6.50 -0.08
CA LEU A 13 -2.92 7.59 -0.88
C LEU A 13 -1.92 7.01 -1.90
N SER A 14 -2.46 6.77 -3.09
CA SER A 14 -1.73 6.62 -4.33
C SER A 14 -1.28 8.02 -4.80
N VAL A 15 0.01 8.23 -5.04
CA VAL A 15 0.47 9.36 -5.87
C VAL A 15 1.15 8.81 -7.10
N VAL A 16 0.48 9.10 -8.22
CA VAL A 16 0.89 8.93 -9.60
C VAL A 16 2.09 9.83 -9.89
N VAL A 17 3.20 9.24 -10.36
CA VAL A 17 4.30 9.98 -10.98
C VAL A 17 3.97 10.12 -12.48
N LEU A 18 3.49 11.30 -12.89
CA LEU A 18 3.44 11.71 -14.28
C LEU A 18 4.55 12.74 -14.53
N GLY A 19 5.35 12.49 -15.55
CA GLY A 19 6.40 13.39 -16.01
C GLY A 19 5.99 14.33 -17.14
N CYS A 20 6.86 15.32 -17.34
CA CYS A 20 7.24 16.06 -18.56
C CYS A 20 6.70 17.49 -18.83
N GLY A 21 7.65 18.45 -18.82
CA GLY A 21 7.80 19.59 -19.76
C GLY A 21 7.31 20.97 -19.27
N GLY A 22 8.03 22.11 -19.35
CA GLY A 22 9.36 22.45 -19.88
C GLY A 22 9.60 23.99 -19.90
N GLY A 23 10.87 24.41 -20.03
CA GLY A 23 11.37 25.77 -20.37
C GLY A 23 11.72 26.67 -19.17
N GLY A 24 12.87 27.34 -18.99
CA GLY A 24 14.14 27.62 -19.72
C GLY A 24 14.81 28.79 -18.94
N LYS A 25 16.10 28.86 -18.61
CA LYS A 25 17.29 29.14 -19.45
C LYS A 25 18.58 29.08 -18.61
N SER A 26 19.67 28.64 -19.27
CA SER A 26 21.12 28.95 -19.12
C SER A 26 21.80 28.74 -17.76
N GLY A 27 22.95 28.09 -17.60
CA GLY A 27 23.94 27.42 -18.45
C GLY A 27 24.89 26.68 -17.47
N GLY A 28 25.48 25.53 -17.72
CA GLY A 28 26.52 25.22 -18.70
C GLY A 28 27.53 24.28 -18.01
N GLY A 29 28.01 23.25 -18.71
CA GLY A 29 29.23 22.50 -18.36
C GLY A 29 29.07 21.27 -17.45
N GLY A 30 28.98 20.09 -18.05
CA GLY A 30 29.16 18.81 -17.37
C GLY A 30 28.27 17.71 -17.95
N GLY A 31 28.69 17.09 -19.05
CA GLY A 31 28.06 15.89 -19.59
C GLY A 31 28.27 14.71 -18.63
N GLY A 32 27.43 14.61 -17.61
CA GLY A 32 27.30 13.37 -16.84
C GLY A 32 26.76 12.28 -17.76
N PRO A 33 27.30 11.05 -17.72
CA PRO A 33 26.80 9.97 -18.56
C PRO A 33 25.31 9.78 -18.29
N GLN A 34 24.47 9.80 -19.34
CA GLN A 34 23.06 9.48 -19.20
C GLN A 34 22.92 8.14 -18.46
N GLY A 35 22.11 8.12 -17.40
CA GLY A 35 21.75 6.89 -16.71
C GLY A 35 21.15 5.88 -17.70
N PRO A 36 21.31 4.57 -17.47
CA PRO A 36 20.72 3.56 -18.34
C PRO A 36 19.20 3.73 -18.41
N LYS A 37 18.64 3.60 -19.62
CA LYS A 37 17.21 3.78 -19.89
C LYS A 37 16.45 2.46 -19.95
N THR A 38 17.16 1.33 -20.07
CA THR A 38 16.57 -0.01 -20.09
C THR A 38 17.22 -0.92 -19.03
N PRO A 39 16.53 -2.01 -18.62
CA PRO A 39 17.11 -3.02 -17.73
C PRO A 39 18.40 -3.65 -18.27
N GLU A 40 18.49 -3.87 -19.58
CA GLU A 40 19.67 -4.45 -20.24
C GLU A 40 20.87 -3.51 -20.19
N GLU A 41 20.65 -2.22 -20.44
CA GLU A 41 21.67 -1.18 -20.29
C GLU A 41 22.13 -1.07 -18.83
N ALA A 42 21.22 -1.22 -17.87
CA ALA A 42 21.54 -1.20 -16.45
C ALA A 42 22.43 -2.38 -16.04
N LEU A 43 22.09 -3.60 -16.47
CA LEU A 43 22.88 -4.81 -16.20
C LEU A 43 24.23 -4.79 -16.91
N ALA A 44 24.34 -4.17 -18.09
CA ALA A 44 25.60 -4.03 -18.82
C ALA A 44 26.62 -3.11 -18.12
N LYS A 45 26.17 -2.27 -17.18
CA LYS A 45 27.05 -1.41 -16.36
C LYS A 45 27.61 -2.10 -15.11
N LEU A 46 27.24 -3.36 -14.85
CA LEU A 46 27.83 -4.17 -13.79
C LEU A 46 29.15 -4.79 -14.24
N THR A 47 30.02 -5.12 -13.28
CA THR A 47 31.16 -5.99 -13.56
C THR A 47 30.66 -7.39 -13.97
N PRO A 48 31.44 -8.17 -14.74
CA PRO A 48 31.06 -9.55 -15.06
C PRO A 48 30.79 -10.41 -13.83
N GLU A 49 31.53 -10.19 -12.74
CA GLU A 49 31.36 -10.89 -11.46
C GLU A 49 30.03 -10.54 -10.76
N ASP A 50 29.69 -9.25 -10.68
CA ASP A 50 28.43 -8.81 -10.07
C ASP A 50 27.22 -9.26 -10.88
N ARG A 51 27.33 -9.18 -12.22
CA ARG A 51 26.29 -9.70 -13.12
C ARG A 51 26.10 -11.20 -12.92
N GLN A 52 27.20 -11.98 -12.86
CA GLN A 52 27.11 -13.41 -12.59
C GLN A 52 26.52 -13.70 -11.21
N THR A 53 26.85 -12.89 -10.21
CA THR A 53 26.27 -13.03 -8.86
C THR A 53 24.76 -12.82 -8.88
N PHE A 54 24.30 -11.77 -9.54
CA PHE A 54 22.87 -11.51 -9.71
C PHE A 54 22.16 -12.64 -10.47
N GLU A 55 22.75 -13.14 -11.56
CA GLU A 55 22.21 -14.29 -12.30
C GLU A 55 22.14 -15.55 -11.42
N ASN A 56 23.16 -15.82 -10.61
CA ASN A 56 23.16 -16.95 -9.67
C ASN A 56 22.11 -16.76 -8.57
N TRP A 57 21.97 -15.55 -8.03
CA TRP A 57 20.95 -15.22 -7.03
C TRP A 57 19.53 -15.43 -7.56
N LYS A 58 19.25 -15.06 -8.83
CA LYS A 58 17.96 -15.35 -9.47
C LYS A 58 17.64 -16.85 -9.53
N LEU A 59 18.65 -17.71 -9.64
CA LEU A 59 18.48 -19.16 -9.69
C LEU A 59 18.35 -19.83 -8.32
N GLN A 60 18.59 -19.12 -7.22
CA GLN A 60 18.44 -19.68 -5.88
C GLN A 60 16.97 -19.97 -5.56
N VAL A 61 16.68 -21.13 -4.98
CA VAL A 61 15.33 -21.46 -4.49
C VAL A 61 15.01 -20.67 -3.22
N LEU A 62 15.98 -20.54 -2.32
CA LEU A 62 15.86 -19.73 -1.11
C LEU A 62 16.66 -18.43 -1.27
N LYS A 63 15.98 -17.29 -1.13
CA LYS A 63 16.59 -15.96 -1.21
C LYS A 63 15.78 -14.92 -0.42
N SER A 64 16.40 -13.82 -0.06
CA SER A 64 15.71 -12.64 0.48
C SER A 64 15.49 -11.59 -0.61
N CYS A 65 14.48 -10.73 -0.44
CA CYS A 65 14.29 -9.57 -1.30
C CYS A 65 15.23 -8.43 -0.88
N ASP A 66 16.53 -8.61 -1.14
CA ASP A 66 17.56 -7.70 -0.65
C ASP A 66 18.61 -7.35 -1.72
N ALA A 67 18.87 -6.06 -1.89
CA ALA A 67 19.82 -5.55 -2.89
C ALA A 67 21.28 -5.92 -2.58
N THR A 68 21.66 -6.01 -1.30
CA THR A 68 23.03 -6.41 -0.92
C THR A 68 23.28 -7.86 -1.26
N GLN A 69 22.31 -8.76 -1.04
CA GLN A 69 22.43 -10.16 -1.44
C GLN A 69 22.42 -10.34 -2.96
N ALA A 70 21.58 -9.59 -3.67
CA ALA A 70 21.47 -9.69 -5.12
C ALA A 70 22.76 -9.27 -5.86
N PHE A 71 23.57 -8.36 -5.29
CA PHE A 71 24.76 -7.78 -5.93
C PHE A 71 26.04 -7.85 -5.08
N ASN A 72 26.16 -8.85 -4.19
CA ASN A 72 27.36 -9.11 -3.37
C ASN A 72 27.85 -7.90 -2.52
N GLY A 73 26.93 -7.11 -1.98
CA GLY A 73 27.26 -5.95 -1.16
C GLY A 73 27.97 -6.35 0.13
N ARG A 74 29.23 -5.94 0.31
CA ARG A 74 30.02 -6.15 1.53
C ARG A 74 29.60 -5.16 2.63
N SER A 75 28.44 -5.36 3.26
CA SER A 75 28.07 -4.63 4.48
C SER A 75 27.30 -5.52 5.44
N GLY A 76 27.81 -5.63 6.67
CA GLY A 76 27.27 -6.49 7.73
C GLY A 76 26.04 -5.91 8.44
N SER A 77 24.91 -5.85 7.74
CA SER A 77 23.59 -5.67 8.36
C SER A 77 22.78 -6.95 8.25
N ASP A 78 21.99 -7.22 9.30
CA ASP A 78 21.21 -8.44 9.54
C ASP A 78 20.50 -8.94 8.27
N ILE A 79 20.67 -10.24 7.97
CA ILE A 79 19.99 -10.93 6.87
C ILE A 79 18.47 -10.74 7.05
N HIS A 80 17.85 -9.99 6.13
CA HIS A 80 16.40 -9.83 6.07
C HIS A 80 15.70 -11.15 5.71
N ASP A 81 14.42 -11.25 6.06
CA ASP A 81 13.58 -12.43 5.95
C ASP A 81 13.74 -13.19 4.61
N MET A 82 14.56 -14.24 4.62
CA MET A 82 14.72 -15.21 3.52
C MET A 82 13.42 -15.99 3.31
N GLY A 83 13.08 -16.28 2.06
CA GLY A 83 11.91 -17.08 1.66
C GLY A 83 12.17 -17.94 0.41
N ILE A 84 11.15 -18.66 -0.03
CA ILE A 84 11.15 -19.49 -1.25
C ILE A 84 10.76 -18.62 -2.45
N ASP A 85 11.57 -18.63 -3.49
CA ASP A 85 11.20 -18.14 -4.83
C ASP A 85 10.60 -19.31 -5.63
N PRO A 86 9.26 -19.37 -5.81
CA PRO A 86 8.63 -20.52 -6.45
C PRO A 86 8.97 -20.63 -7.94
N ALA A 87 9.31 -19.52 -8.60
CA ALA A 87 9.74 -19.55 -10.00
C ALA A 87 11.11 -20.23 -10.13
N ALA A 88 12.04 -19.89 -9.24
CA ALA A 88 13.34 -20.57 -9.18
C ALA A 88 13.21 -22.04 -8.78
N LEU A 89 12.29 -22.36 -7.85
CA LEU A 89 11.95 -23.74 -7.50
C LEU A 89 11.47 -24.53 -8.71
N LEU A 90 10.53 -23.99 -9.49
CA LEU A 90 10.03 -24.63 -10.71
C LEU A 90 11.19 -24.90 -11.68
N HIS A 91 12.04 -23.92 -11.97
CA HIS A 91 13.20 -24.13 -12.84
C HIS A 91 14.15 -25.21 -12.32
N LYS A 92 14.40 -25.24 -11.01
CA LYS A 92 15.24 -26.25 -10.36
C LYS A 92 14.62 -27.66 -10.44
N ASN A 93 13.30 -27.75 -10.34
CA ASN A 93 12.54 -28.99 -10.38
C ASN A 93 11.93 -29.24 -11.78
N SER A 94 12.64 -28.93 -12.86
CA SER A 94 12.22 -29.22 -14.24
C SER A 94 10.79 -28.76 -14.57
N LEU A 95 10.41 -27.55 -14.15
CA LEU A 95 9.09 -26.93 -14.29
C LEU A 95 7.93 -27.78 -13.72
N SER A 96 8.18 -28.48 -12.62
CA SER A 96 7.22 -29.34 -11.91
C SER A 96 7.00 -28.88 -10.46
N MET A 97 5.77 -28.99 -9.97
CA MET A 97 5.44 -28.85 -8.54
C MET A 97 5.52 -30.19 -7.79
N VAL A 98 5.86 -31.26 -8.47
CA VAL A 98 6.03 -32.59 -7.89
C VAL A 98 7.51 -32.90 -7.81
N VAL A 99 8.05 -32.93 -6.60
CA VAL A 99 9.45 -33.30 -6.38
C VAL A 99 9.55 -34.81 -6.37
N LYS A 100 10.31 -35.37 -7.33
CA LYS A 100 10.46 -36.81 -7.50
C LYS A 100 11.78 -37.26 -6.88
N GLY A 101 11.71 -38.22 -5.97
CA GLY A 101 12.85 -38.86 -5.33
C GLY A 101 13.47 -39.96 -6.18
N PRO A 102 14.70 -40.38 -5.88
CA PRO A 102 15.44 -41.37 -6.66
C PRO A 102 14.89 -42.80 -6.52
N GLN A 103 14.12 -43.10 -5.47
CA GLN A 103 13.50 -44.41 -5.24
C GLN A 103 12.05 -44.44 -5.73
N GLY A 104 11.63 -43.43 -6.50
CA GLY A 104 10.26 -43.26 -6.96
C GLY A 104 9.37 -42.52 -5.98
N GLU A 105 9.90 -41.91 -4.92
CA GLU A 105 9.10 -41.09 -4.01
C GLU A 105 8.57 -39.83 -4.72
N MET A 106 7.44 -39.30 -4.27
CA MET A 106 6.84 -38.09 -4.84
C MET A 106 6.32 -37.19 -3.72
N ALA A 107 6.81 -35.94 -3.65
CA ALA A 107 6.24 -34.90 -2.81
C ALA A 107 5.51 -33.87 -3.67
N PHE A 108 4.25 -33.61 -3.35
CA PHE A 108 3.42 -32.64 -4.06
C PHE A 108 3.48 -31.32 -3.32
N LEU A 109 4.07 -30.31 -3.95
CA LEU A 109 4.18 -28.98 -3.39
C LEU A 109 2.93 -28.16 -3.69
N GLY A 110 2.54 -27.36 -2.71
CA GLY A 110 1.23 -26.73 -2.67
C GLY A 110 1.26 -25.24 -2.40
N ARG A 111 0.30 -24.81 -1.58
CA ARG A 111 0.07 -23.40 -1.25
C ARG A 111 1.30 -22.75 -0.62
N THR A 112 1.56 -21.51 -1.00
CA THR A 112 2.59 -20.67 -0.41
C THR A 112 2.00 -19.74 0.64
N THR A 113 2.73 -19.47 1.73
CA THR A 113 2.41 -18.38 2.64
C THR A 113 3.21 -17.15 2.28
N GLY A 114 2.54 -16.00 2.24
CA GLY A 114 3.19 -14.73 1.90
C GLY A 114 3.75 -13.99 3.11
N TYR A 115 4.59 -12.99 2.83
CA TYR A 115 4.89 -11.95 3.82
C TYR A 115 3.79 -10.89 3.87
N SER A 116 3.66 -10.24 5.02
CA SER A 116 2.92 -8.99 5.18
C SER A 116 3.87 -7.79 5.24
N GLY A 117 3.34 -6.60 4.95
CA GLY A 117 4.08 -5.34 5.04
C GLY A 117 5.07 -5.09 3.90
N GLU A 118 5.78 -3.98 4.01
CA GLU A 118 6.76 -3.53 3.02
C GLU A 118 8.18 -3.60 3.61
N SER A 119 9.16 -3.95 2.78
CA SER A 119 10.58 -3.82 3.12
C SER A 119 11.35 -3.24 1.94
N GLN A 120 12.39 -2.47 2.24
CA GLN A 120 13.22 -1.83 1.24
C GLN A 120 14.67 -1.91 1.68
N SER A 121 15.56 -2.28 0.76
CA SER A 121 16.98 -2.14 0.95
C SER A 121 17.62 -1.42 -0.23
N LYS A 122 18.63 -0.61 0.08
CA LYS A 122 19.38 0.17 -0.89
C LYS A 122 20.86 -0.03 -0.64
N PHE A 123 21.62 -0.13 -1.71
CA PHE A 123 23.06 -0.28 -1.66
C PHE A 123 23.70 0.50 -2.81
N GLU A 124 24.78 1.19 -2.51
CA GLU A 124 25.58 1.92 -3.49
C GLU A 124 27.04 1.55 -3.37
N TYR A 125 27.71 1.30 -4.50
CA TYR A 125 29.14 1.06 -4.56
C TYR A 125 29.70 1.56 -5.89
N THR A 126 31.01 1.84 -5.92
CA THR A 126 31.67 2.35 -7.12
C THR A 126 32.46 1.23 -7.78
N VAL A 127 32.28 1.06 -9.09
CA VAL A 127 32.99 0.08 -9.91
C VAL A 127 33.61 0.76 -11.13
N THR A 128 34.70 0.19 -11.63
CA THR A 128 35.28 0.59 -12.91
C THR A 128 34.96 -0.47 -13.95
N VAL A 129 34.23 -0.10 -15.00
CA VAL A 129 33.87 -0.98 -16.12
C VAL A 129 34.35 -0.31 -17.40
N ASN A 130 35.18 -1.02 -18.19
CA ASN A 130 35.79 -0.50 -19.42
C ASN A 130 36.59 0.81 -19.25
N GLY A 131 37.19 1.04 -18.07
CA GLY A 131 38.00 2.23 -17.77
C GLY A 131 37.22 3.41 -17.19
N ASP A 132 35.89 3.35 -17.21
CA ASP A 132 35.02 4.38 -16.65
C ASP A 132 34.54 3.98 -15.25
N SER A 133 34.57 4.94 -14.31
CA SER A 133 34.10 4.74 -12.94
C SER A 133 32.63 5.11 -12.80
N TYR A 134 31.81 4.18 -12.33
CA TYR A 134 30.37 4.35 -12.13
C TYR A 134 29.99 4.04 -10.68
N THR A 135 29.07 4.84 -10.12
CA THR A 135 28.41 4.49 -8.85
C THR A 135 27.16 3.66 -9.15
N VAL A 136 27.24 2.36 -8.89
CA VAL A 136 26.12 1.42 -9.00
C VAL A 136 25.13 1.73 -7.88
N GLN A 137 23.87 1.99 -8.25
CA GLN A 137 22.77 2.19 -7.31
C GLN A 137 21.80 1.01 -7.42
N ALA A 138 21.81 0.13 -6.42
CA ALA A 138 20.92 -1.01 -6.34
C ALA A 138 19.85 -0.80 -5.27
N GLU A 139 18.63 -1.20 -5.56
CA GLU A 139 17.50 -1.08 -4.64
C GLU A 139 16.62 -2.33 -4.76
N ALA A 140 16.22 -2.92 -3.64
CA ALA A 140 15.20 -3.95 -3.60
C ALA A 140 13.99 -3.43 -2.83
N LYS A 141 12.80 -3.65 -3.37
CA LYS A 141 11.52 -3.33 -2.73
C LYS A 141 10.70 -4.59 -2.65
N ARG A 142 10.19 -4.88 -1.46
CA ARG A 142 9.21 -5.94 -1.24
C ARG A 142 7.91 -5.33 -0.76
N ASN A 143 6.81 -5.61 -1.43
CA ASN A 143 5.46 -5.32 -0.95
C ASN A 143 4.71 -6.64 -0.80
N GLY A 144 4.44 -7.05 0.44
CA GLY A 144 3.99 -8.39 0.75
C GLY A 144 5.01 -9.42 0.24
N SER A 145 4.60 -10.29 -0.68
CA SER A 145 5.51 -11.29 -1.28
C SER A 145 6.08 -10.87 -2.63
N ASN A 146 5.63 -9.74 -3.21
CA ASN A 146 6.17 -9.27 -4.47
C ASN A 146 7.53 -8.61 -4.22
N CYS A 147 8.58 -9.15 -4.83
CA CYS A 147 9.93 -8.61 -4.76
C CYS A 147 10.32 -7.98 -6.09
N GLN A 148 10.75 -6.73 -6.04
CA GLN A 148 11.25 -5.99 -7.19
C GLN A 148 12.67 -5.52 -6.91
N VAL A 149 13.60 -5.81 -7.83
CA VAL A 149 14.99 -5.34 -7.76
C VAL A 149 15.23 -4.32 -8.87
N PHE A 150 15.79 -3.20 -8.48
CA PHE A 150 16.09 -2.05 -9.32
C PHE A 150 17.60 -1.81 -9.35
N LEU A 151 18.08 -1.39 -10.51
CA LEU A 151 19.46 -1.01 -10.75
C LEU A 151 19.47 0.28 -11.55
N PHE A 152 20.11 1.34 -11.03
CA PHE A 152 20.06 2.69 -11.59
C PHE A 152 18.62 3.20 -11.83
N GLY A 153 17.69 2.83 -10.95
CA GLY A 153 16.26 3.15 -11.08
C GLY A 153 15.49 2.30 -12.10
N GLN A 154 16.14 1.41 -12.85
CA GLN A 154 15.50 0.48 -13.78
C GLN A 154 15.16 -0.84 -13.09
N LYS A 155 13.92 -1.33 -13.24
CA LYS A 155 13.52 -2.64 -12.69
C LYS A 155 14.17 -3.76 -13.49
N VAL A 156 15.10 -4.49 -12.88
CA VAL A 156 15.87 -5.57 -13.51
C VAL A 156 15.39 -6.97 -13.10
N TYR A 157 14.58 -7.08 -12.06
CA TYR A 157 13.95 -8.33 -11.64
C TYR A 157 12.63 -8.11 -10.94
N GLU A 158 11.70 -9.03 -11.13
CA GLU A 158 10.45 -9.12 -10.39
C GLU A 158 10.07 -10.59 -10.20
N SER A 159 9.80 -10.99 -8.97
CA SER A 159 9.29 -12.33 -8.66
C SER A 159 8.52 -12.33 -7.34
N VAL A 160 7.82 -13.42 -7.06
CA VAL A 160 7.19 -13.68 -5.76
C VAL A 160 8.19 -14.42 -4.87
N ILE A 161 8.47 -13.89 -3.69
CA ILE A 161 9.22 -14.58 -2.63
C ILE A 161 8.23 -14.91 -1.52
N ALA A 162 7.84 -16.18 -1.45
CA ALA A 162 6.97 -16.74 -0.43
C ALA A 162 7.75 -16.98 0.87
N ARG A 163 7.10 -16.77 2.02
CA ARG A 163 7.70 -17.06 3.32
C ARG A 163 7.88 -18.56 3.54
N THR A 164 6.87 -19.36 3.21
CA THR A 164 6.94 -20.84 3.26
C THR A 164 6.10 -21.45 2.14
N MET A 165 6.32 -22.73 1.86
CA MET A 165 5.53 -23.53 0.90
C MET A 165 5.04 -24.80 1.57
N ASN A 166 3.83 -25.23 1.30
CA ASN A 166 3.30 -26.48 1.85
C ASN A 166 3.75 -27.68 1.01
N VAL A 167 4.00 -28.79 1.70
CA VAL A 167 4.02 -30.13 1.12
C VAL A 167 2.63 -30.71 1.36
N ASP A 168 1.81 -30.76 0.31
CA ASP A 168 0.40 -31.15 0.42
C ASP A 168 0.22 -32.67 0.51
N SER A 169 1.18 -33.44 0.00
CA SER A 169 1.24 -34.90 0.21
C SER A 169 2.61 -35.45 -0.10
N TYR A 170 2.84 -36.64 0.40
CA TYR A 170 4.00 -37.45 0.07
C TYR A 170 3.55 -38.87 -0.29
N TRP A 171 4.18 -39.46 -1.31
CA TRP A 171 4.01 -40.85 -1.68
C TRP A 171 5.38 -41.53 -1.75
N GLN A 172 5.45 -42.75 -1.24
CA GLN A 172 6.64 -43.58 -1.31
C GLN A 172 6.24 -45.02 -1.70
N PRO A 173 6.99 -45.67 -2.62
CA PRO A 173 6.79 -47.08 -2.90
C PRO A 173 6.98 -47.94 -1.66
N GLY A 174 6.08 -48.89 -1.43
CA GLY A 174 6.19 -49.85 -0.32
C GLY A 174 5.78 -49.30 1.06
N THR A 175 5.21 -48.09 1.15
CA THR A 175 4.62 -47.60 2.40
C THR A 175 3.61 -48.60 2.95
N GLN A 176 3.76 -48.97 4.22
CA GLN A 176 2.84 -49.90 4.87
C GLN A 176 1.46 -49.27 4.99
N ALA A 177 0.51 -49.89 4.29
CA ALA A 177 -0.88 -49.53 4.35
C ALA A 177 -1.46 -49.84 5.74
N LYS A 178 -2.22 -48.91 6.30
CA LYS A 178 -2.97 -49.10 7.53
C LYS A 178 -4.38 -49.61 7.22
N SER A 179 -4.97 -50.36 8.15
CA SER A 179 -6.38 -50.74 8.08
C SER A 179 -7.22 -49.78 8.93
N SER A 180 -8.43 -49.46 8.48
CA SER A 180 -9.39 -48.68 9.26
C SER A 180 -10.64 -49.51 9.55
N ILE A 181 -11.23 -49.30 10.71
CA ILE A 181 -12.53 -49.88 11.08
C ILE A 181 -13.55 -48.77 11.06
N GLY A 182 -14.53 -48.87 10.17
CA GLY A 182 -15.60 -47.90 10.02
C GLY A 182 -16.96 -48.55 10.18
N ARG A 183 -17.86 -47.90 10.92
CA ARG A 183 -19.29 -48.20 10.81
C ARG A 183 -19.76 -47.78 9.43
N VAL A 184 -20.38 -48.71 8.71
CA VAL A 184 -20.99 -48.43 7.41
C VAL A 184 -22.50 -48.54 7.45
N SER A 185 -23.15 -47.75 6.61
CA SER A 185 -24.55 -47.94 6.29
C SER A 185 -24.74 -47.92 4.78
N LEU A 186 -25.46 -48.92 4.29
CA LEU A 186 -25.93 -48.96 2.92
C LEU A 186 -27.28 -48.23 2.86
N LYS A 187 -27.34 -47.14 2.09
CA LYS A 187 -28.58 -46.47 1.73
C LYS A 187 -28.93 -46.90 0.30
N GLU A 188 -29.90 -47.82 0.19
CA GLU A 188 -30.52 -48.13 -1.09
C GLU A 188 -31.52 -47.02 -1.46
N TYR A 189 -31.51 -46.61 -2.72
CA TYR A 189 -32.43 -45.58 -3.20
C TYR A 189 -33.59 -46.23 -3.96
N ARG A 190 -34.83 -45.91 -3.58
CA ARG A 190 -36.02 -46.49 -4.21
C ARG A 190 -36.06 -46.13 -5.70
N GLY A 191 -36.19 -47.13 -6.57
CA GLY A 191 -36.30 -46.93 -8.02
C GLY A 191 -35.00 -46.52 -8.71
N SER A 192 -33.86 -46.55 -8.01
CA SER A 192 -32.54 -46.31 -8.59
C SER A 192 -31.76 -47.62 -8.73
N GLU A 193 -30.96 -47.73 -9.79
CA GLU A 193 -29.96 -48.80 -9.94
C GLU A 193 -28.74 -48.59 -9.04
N PHE A 194 -28.65 -47.46 -8.33
CA PHE A 194 -27.53 -47.08 -7.47
C PHE A 194 -27.89 -47.17 -5.99
N ALA A 195 -26.87 -47.40 -5.17
CA ALA A 195 -26.90 -47.24 -3.73
C ALA A 195 -25.72 -46.38 -3.25
N GLU A 196 -25.78 -45.94 -2.00
CA GLU A 196 -24.73 -45.18 -1.33
C GLU A 196 -24.23 -45.95 -0.12
N LEU A 197 -22.91 -46.19 -0.07
CA LEU A 197 -22.24 -46.72 1.11
C LEU A 197 -21.63 -45.55 1.89
N LYS A 198 -22.24 -45.23 3.04
CA LYS A 198 -21.75 -44.22 3.97
C LYS A 198 -20.75 -44.86 4.92
N GLY A 199 -19.52 -44.35 4.97
CA GLY A 199 -18.49 -44.84 5.89
C GLY A 199 -17.51 -43.75 6.27
N HIS A 200 -17.50 -43.34 7.54
CA HIS A 200 -16.66 -42.24 8.04
C HIS A 200 -15.15 -42.54 8.06
N ARG A 201 -14.74 -43.78 7.75
CA ARG A 201 -13.34 -44.22 7.78
C ARG A 201 -12.88 -44.96 6.53
N PHE A 202 -13.73 -45.04 5.52
CA PHE A 202 -13.45 -45.81 4.31
C PHE A 202 -12.23 -45.27 3.54
N PHE A 203 -12.10 -43.94 3.47
CA PHE A 203 -10.98 -43.27 2.79
C PHE A 203 -9.74 -43.09 3.67
N GLU A 204 -9.80 -43.36 4.98
CA GLU A 204 -8.67 -43.21 5.91
C GLU A 204 -7.40 -43.95 5.45
N PRO A 205 -7.45 -45.21 4.97
CA PRO A 205 -6.26 -45.90 4.49
C PRO A 205 -5.58 -45.22 3.29
N LEU A 206 -6.36 -44.59 2.40
CA LEU A 206 -5.78 -43.81 1.30
C LEU A 206 -5.22 -42.48 1.81
N HIS A 207 -5.92 -41.83 2.74
CA HIS A 207 -5.48 -40.58 3.35
C HIS A 207 -4.14 -40.74 4.06
N ASP A 208 -3.99 -41.81 4.85
CA ASP A 208 -2.75 -42.15 5.54
C ASP A 208 -1.56 -42.35 4.58
N LEU A 209 -1.79 -42.91 3.39
CA LEU A 209 -0.75 -43.09 2.37
C LEU A 209 -0.29 -41.78 1.71
N GLN A 210 -1.10 -40.74 1.84
CA GLN A 210 -0.94 -39.45 1.17
C GLN A 210 -0.57 -38.33 2.14
N MET A 211 -0.52 -38.59 3.44
CA MET A 211 -0.11 -37.58 4.41
C MET A 211 1.29 -37.07 4.09
N ALA A 212 1.48 -35.76 4.25
CA ALA A 212 2.82 -35.19 4.21
C ALA A 212 3.60 -35.70 5.43
N LEU A 213 4.75 -36.32 5.18
CA LEU A 213 5.58 -36.96 6.20
C LEU A 213 6.87 -36.17 6.43
N GLN A 214 7.43 -36.22 7.63
CA GLN A 214 8.72 -35.56 7.95
C GLN A 214 9.85 -36.10 7.08
N GLU A 215 9.73 -37.36 6.69
CA GLU A 215 10.60 -38.10 5.77
C GLU A 215 10.64 -37.50 4.35
N SER A 216 9.63 -36.71 3.97
CA SER A 216 9.61 -36.00 2.68
C SER A 216 10.59 -34.83 2.62
N LEU A 217 10.91 -34.20 3.76
CA LEU A 217 11.73 -32.99 3.80
C LEU A 217 13.20 -33.24 3.43
N PRO A 218 13.88 -34.31 3.93
CA PRO A 218 15.21 -34.66 3.44
C PRO A 218 15.26 -34.94 1.94
N MET A 219 14.21 -35.57 1.38
CA MET A 219 14.11 -35.84 -0.05
C MET A 219 13.98 -34.54 -0.84
N ILE A 220 13.08 -33.64 -0.44
CA ILE A 220 12.93 -32.31 -1.04
C ILE A 220 14.24 -31.52 -0.96
N ALA A 221 14.90 -31.55 0.20
CA ALA A 221 16.18 -30.89 0.42
C ALA A 221 17.24 -31.37 -0.59
N GLY A 222 17.40 -32.70 -0.74
CA GLY A 222 18.34 -33.29 -1.68
C GLY A 222 18.05 -32.93 -3.14
N GLN A 223 16.79 -32.94 -3.55
CA GLN A 223 16.40 -32.62 -4.94
C GLN A 223 16.53 -31.13 -5.27
N LEU A 224 16.24 -30.25 -4.33
CA LEU A 224 16.31 -28.80 -4.53
C LEU A 224 17.69 -28.19 -4.22
N GLY A 225 18.62 -29.00 -3.68
CA GLY A 225 19.95 -28.55 -3.28
C GLY A 225 19.94 -27.68 -2.02
N LEU A 226 19.03 -27.95 -1.10
CA LEU A 226 18.88 -27.27 0.19
C LEU A 226 19.47 -28.13 1.30
N SER A 227 19.86 -27.51 2.40
CA SER A 227 20.12 -28.24 3.65
C SER A 227 18.81 -28.75 4.27
N ARG A 228 18.93 -29.75 5.15
CA ARG A 228 17.78 -30.28 5.89
C ARG A 228 17.09 -29.21 6.74
N GLU A 229 17.88 -28.39 7.45
CA GLU A 229 17.37 -27.32 8.32
C GLU A 229 16.60 -26.26 7.52
N GLU A 230 17.09 -25.92 6.32
CA GLU A 230 16.38 -25.04 5.40
C GLU A 230 15.06 -25.64 4.93
N ALA A 231 15.05 -26.91 4.56
CA ALA A 231 13.81 -27.57 4.17
C ALA A 231 12.78 -27.60 5.31
N GLU A 232 13.20 -27.93 6.54
CA GLU A 232 12.34 -27.92 7.74
C GLU A 232 11.81 -26.53 8.09
N LYS A 233 12.59 -25.47 7.82
CA LYS A 233 12.18 -24.08 8.08
C LYS A 233 11.18 -23.56 7.05
N TYR A 234 11.37 -23.89 5.77
CA TYR A 234 10.68 -23.25 4.65
C TYR A 234 9.57 -24.10 4.03
N PHE A 235 9.60 -25.43 4.21
CA PHE A 235 8.54 -26.33 3.77
C PHE A 235 7.72 -26.81 4.95
N ARG A 236 6.40 -26.60 4.89
CA ARG A 236 5.46 -27.00 5.94
C ARG A 236 4.67 -28.22 5.50
N LEU A 237 4.60 -29.24 6.34
CA LEU A 237 3.78 -30.41 6.06
C LEU A 237 2.30 -30.05 6.24
N ALA A 238 1.47 -30.34 5.24
CA ALA A 238 0.03 -30.19 5.37
C ALA A 238 -0.52 -31.20 6.39
N THR A 239 -1.49 -30.75 7.20
CA THR A 239 -2.17 -31.60 8.19
C THR A 239 -3.28 -32.45 7.59
N GLU A 240 -3.70 -32.13 6.36
CA GLU A 240 -4.76 -32.84 5.64
C GLU A 240 -4.26 -33.25 4.25
N PRO A 241 -4.44 -34.53 3.87
CA PRO A 241 -4.03 -35.03 2.55
C PRO A 241 -4.99 -34.60 1.43
N GLY A 242 -4.43 -34.15 0.31
CA GLY A 242 -5.19 -33.83 -0.91
C GLY A 242 -5.62 -35.04 -1.73
N ILE A 243 -6.55 -35.86 -1.24
CA ILE A 243 -7.23 -36.86 -2.09
C ILE A 243 -8.32 -36.16 -2.88
N GLU A 244 -8.06 -35.96 -4.17
CA GLU A 244 -8.96 -35.16 -4.99
C GLU A 244 -10.08 -35.96 -5.63
N SER A 245 -9.84 -37.18 -6.13
CA SER A 245 -10.90 -37.95 -6.81
C SER A 245 -10.69 -39.45 -6.78
N VAL A 246 -11.69 -40.21 -6.33
CA VAL A 246 -11.66 -41.68 -6.22
C VAL A 246 -12.91 -42.27 -6.85
N ARG A 247 -12.77 -43.41 -7.53
CA ARG A 247 -13.90 -44.23 -8.00
C ARG A 247 -13.64 -45.71 -7.75
N MET A 248 -14.69 -46.52 -7.69
CA MET A 248 -14.53 -47.98 -7.70
C MET A 248 -14.21 -48.48 -9.11
N ILE A 249 -13.50 -49.59 -9.23
CA ILE A 249 -13.22 -50.22 -10.54
C ILE A 249 -13.56 -51.72 -10.51
N GLY A 250 -13.98 -52.25 -11.65
CA GLY A 250 -14.25 -53.68 -11.86
C GLY A 250 -15.68 -54.03 -12.28
N TRP A 251 -16.62 -53.09 -12.14
CA TRP A 251 -18.03 -53.23 -12.53
C TRP A 251 -18.48 -51.87 -13.11
N HIS A 252 -19.22 -51.86 -14.21
CA HIS A 252 -19.53 -50.62 -14.94
C HIS A 252 -20.27 -49.59 -14.05
N ASN A 253 -19.96 -48.30 -14.24
CA ASN A 253 -20.74 -47.14 -13.76
C ASN A 253 -20.66 -46.76 -12.25
N SER A 254 -19.52 -46.85 -11.56
CA SER A 254 -19.39 -46.16 -10.25
C SER A 254 -19.11 -44.66 -10.41
N LEU A 255 -19.66 -43.81 -9.54
CA LEU A 255 -19.40 -42.37 -9.60
C LEU A 255 -17.99 -42.01 -9.08
N TRP A 256 -17.40 -40.97 -9.66
CA TRP A 256 -16.23 -40.30 -9.09
C TRP A 256 -16.60 -39.52 -7.85
N MET A 257 -15.89 -39.72 -6.74
CA MET A 257 -16.10 -39.10 -5.43
C MET A 257 -14.82 -38.41 -4.97
N ASN A 258 -14.86 -37.62 -3.89
CA ASN A 258 -13.67 -37.00 -3.30
C ASN A 258 -13.71 -37.11 -1.76
N SER A 259 -12.71 -36.57 -1.08
CA SER A 259 -12.64 -36.58 0.38
C SER A 259 -13.70 -35.71 1.08
N GLU A 260 -14.18 -34.66 0.41
CA GLU A 260 -15.23 -33.77 0.95
C GLU A 260 -16.60 -34.47 0.95
N TYR A 261 -16.80 -35.40 0.03
CA TYR A 261 -17.99 -36.24 -0.11
C TYR A 261 -17.61 -37.71 -0.01
N PRO A 262 -17.27 -38.22 1.20
CA PRO A 262 -16.63 -39.53 1.41
C PRO A 262 -17.60 -40.71 1.30
N GLN A 263 -18.66 -40.57 0.51
CA GLN A 263 -19.65 -41.61 0.30
C GLN A 263 -19.28 -42.35 -0.98
N LEU A 264 -19.41 -43.68 -1.01
CA LEU A 264 -19.27 -44.40 -2.27
C LEU A 264 -20.65 -44.54 -2.90
N VAL A 265 -20.78 -44.08 -4.14
CA VAL A 265 -22.00 -44.25 -4.94
C VAL A 265 -21.68 -45.16 -6.12
N ALA A 266 -22.35 -46.31 -6.16
CA ALA A 266 -22.15 -47.34 -7.18
C ALA A 266 -23.46 -48.13 -7.35
N PRO A 267 -23.56 -49.01 -8.38
CA PRO A 267 -24.73 -49.84 -8.55
C PRO A 267 -25.10 -50.61 -7.28
N THR A 268 -26.40 -50.70 -6.98
CA THR A 268 -26.93 -51.29 -5.74
C THR A 268 -26.43 -52.71 -5.54
N GLU A 269 -26.48 -53.53 -6.59
CA GLU A 269 -26.02 -54.93 -6.56
C GLU A 269 -24.56 -55.04 -6.11
N MET A 270 -23.69 -54.15 -6.60
CA MET A 270 -22.27 -54.10 -6.27
C MET A 270 -22.04 -53.78 -4.79
N LEU A 271 -22.69 -52.73 -4.26
CA LEU A 271 -22.52 -52.35 -2.85
C LEU A 271 -23.18 -53.35 -1.90
N VAL A 272 -24.29 -53.96 -2.30
CA VAL A 272 -24.95 -55.04 -1.56
C VAL A 272 -24.04 -56.27 -1.47
N GLU A 273 -23.43 -56.70 -2.58
CA GLU A 273 -22.49 -57.83 -2.60
C GLU A 273 -21.28 -57.55 -1.71
N LEU A 274 -20.71 -56.33 -1.81
CA LEU A 274 -19.59 -55.89 -0.98
C LEU A 274 -19.92 -55.95 0.52
N VAL A 275 -21.13 -55.52 0.91
CA VAL A 275 -21.57 -55.47 2.31
C VAL A 275 -21.99 -56.85 2.84
N ARG A 276 -22.64 -57.69 2.02
CA ARG A 276 -23.19 -58.99 2.45
C ARG A 276 -22.17 -60.14 2.44
N GLY A 277 -21.08 -60.04 1.67
CA GLY A 277 -20.15 -61.14 1.42
C GLY A 277 -19.34 -61.68 2.62
N ALA A 278 -19.46 -61.09 3.83
CA ALA A 278 -18.67 -61.38 5.05
C ALA A 278 -17.14 -61.12 4.93
N SER A 279 -16.55 -61.36 3.76
CA SER A 279 -15.22 -60.94 3.35
C SER A 279 -15.17 -60.79 1.82
N GLY A 280 -14.69 -59.66 1.32
CA GLY A 280 -14.65 -59.39 -0.13
C GLY A 280 -13.45 -58.54 -0.53
N ASN A 281 -13.11 -58.55 -1.82
CA ASN A 281 -12.07 -57.70 -2.38
C ASN A 281 -12.69 -56.71 -3.37
N PHE A 282 -12.24 -55.47 -3.33
CA PHE A 282 -12.59 -54.46 -4.32
C PHE A 282 -11.38 -53.59 -4.63
N ALA A 283 -11.45 -52.84 -5.72
CA ALA A 283 -10.39 -51.92 -6.11
C ALA A 283 -10.94 -50.51 -6.30
N LEU A 284 -10.11 -49.54 -5.95
CA LEU A 284 -10.35 -48.12 -6.15
C LEU A 284 -9.31 -47.57 -7.13
N GLU A 285 -9.77 -46.79 -8.08
CA GLU A 285 -8.93 -45.89 -8.85
C GLU A 285 -8.96 -44.52 -8.20
N TRP A 286 -7.79 -43.95 -7.96
CA TRP A 286 -7.64 -42.66 -7.30
C TRP A 286 -6.71 -41.78 -8.14
N HIS A 287 -7.14 -40.53 -8.34
CA HIS A 287 -6.46 -39.51 -9.09
C HIS A 287 -6.10 -38.33 -8.19
N ARG A 288 -4.91 -37.77 -8.44
CA ARG A 288 -4.48 -36.49 -7.91
C ARG A 288 -3.99 -35.61 -9.05
N ARG A 289 -4.63 -34.47 -9.21
CA ARG A 289 -4.25 -33.47 -10.19
C ARG A 289 -2.86 -32.95 -9.88
N ALA A 290 -2.10 -32.75 -10.94
CA ALA A 290 -0.89 -31.98 -10.88
C ALA A 290 -1.20 -30.50 -10.56
N PRO A 291 -0.56 -29.88 -9.54
CA PRO A 291 -0.77 -28.48 -9.25
C PRO A 291 -0.37 -27.60 -10.44
N ARG A 292 -1.33 -26.89 -11.04
CA ARG A 292 -1.02 -25.86 -12.03
C ARG A 292 -0.92 -24.52 -11.33
N VAL A 293 0.31 -24.01 -11.30
CA VAL A 293 0.64 -22.73 -10.70
C VAL A 293 1.45 -21.91 -11.70
N GLN A 294 1.25 -20.60 -11.65
CA GLN A 294 2.01 -19.63 -12.42
C GLN A 294 2.60 -18.61 -11.45
N TYR A 295 3.92 -18.43 -11.52
CA TYR A 295 4.66 -17.44 -10.74
C TYR A 295 5.41 -16.53 -11.71
N GLY A 296 4.87 -15.33 -11.93
CA GLY A 296 5.34 -14.43 -12.98
C GLY A 296 5.16 -15.06 -14.37
N SER A 297 6.24 -15.17 -15.13
CA SER A 297 6.26 -15.82 -16.46
C SER A 297 6.50 -17.33 -16.42
N VAL A 298 6.74 -17.92 -15.24
CA VAL A 298 7.06 -19.34 -15.09
C VAL A 298 5.81 -20.13 -14.73
N VAL A 299 5.52 -21.17 -15.50
CA VAL A 299 4.33 -22.02 -15.34
C VAL A 299 4.78 -23.46 -15.12
N ASN A 300 4.12 -24.19 -14.22
CA ASN A 300 4.26 -25.65 -14.18
C ASN A 300 3.74 -26.25 -15.49
N THR A 301 4.66 -26.71 -16.34
CA THR A 301 4.35 -27.28 -17.66
C THR A 301 4.68 -28.77 -17.75
N SER A 302 5.45 -29.30 -16.81
CA SER A 302 5.92 -30.69 -16.85
C SER A 302 4.90 -31.70 -16.32
N ASP A 303 3.93 -31.24 -15.52
CA ASP A 303 2.88 -32.10 -14.98
C ASP A 303 1.51 -31.77 -15.58
N SER A 304 1.30 -32.02 -16.88
CA SER A 304 0.00 -31.81 -17.52
C SER A 304 -0.90 -33.04 -17.37
N GLY A 305 -1.61 -33.17 -16.24
CA GLY A 305 -2.56 -34.26 -16.05
C GLY A 305 -2.82 -34.61 -14.58
N SER A 306 -3.21 -35.85 -14.35
CA SER A 306 -3.45 -36.42 -13.02
C SER A 306 -2.62 -37.67 -12.78
N TYR A 307 -2.00 -37.72 -11.62
CA TYR A 307 -1.30 -38.88 -11.12
C TYR A 307 -2.34 -39.93 -10.73
N LYS A 308 -2.21 -41.14 -11.29
CA LYS A 308 -3.18 -42.22 -11.10
C LYS A 308 -2.61 -43.34 -10.25
N TRP A 309 -3.38 -43.81 -9.28
CA TRP A 309 -3.12 -45.02 -8.51
C TRP A 309 -4.30 -45.97 -8.57
N VAL A 310 -4.00 -47.25 -8.40
CA VAL A 310 -5.00 -48.30 -8.16
C VAL A 310 -4.71 -48.94 -6.82
N ALA A 311 -5.70 -48.93 -5.93
CA ALA A 311 -5.64 -49.45 -4.59
C ALA A 311 -6.58 -50.65 -4.45
N LYS A 312 -6.07 -51.80 -4.01
CA LYS A 312 -6.86 -53.01 -3.76
C LYS A 312 -7.14 -53.14 -2.27
N PHE A 313 -8.40 -53.31 -1.92
CA PHE A 313 -8.87 -53.41 -0.56
C PHE A 313 -9.50 -54.77 -0.30
N ARG A 314 -9.28 -55.25 0.92
CA ARG A 314 -10.04 -56.33 1.53
C ARG A 314 -10.99 -55.73 2.55
N ILE A 315 -12.26 -56.09 2.42
CA ILE A 315 -13.28 -55.78 3.43
C ILE A 315 -13.58 -57.05 4.23
N SER A 316 -13.77 -56.90 5.54
CA SER A 316 -14.24 -58.00 6.39
C SER A 316 -15.15 -57.48 7.49
N SER A 317 -16.26 -58.19 7.73
CA SER A 317 -17.14 -57.91 8.86
C SER A 317 -16.46 -58.29 10.18
N LEU A 318 -16.69 -57.52 11.25
CA LEU A 318 -16.24 -57.90 12.59
C LEU A 318 -17.21 -58.92 13.20
N GLU A 319 -16.70 -60.05 13.69
CA GLU A 319 -17.47 -61.22 14.18
C GLU A 319 -18.61 -60.87 15.16
N ASN A 320 -18.50 -59.76 15.90
CA ASN A 320 -19.47 -59.33 16.90
C ASN A 320 -20.17 -57.99 16.60
N GLN A 321 -19.90 -57.35 15.46
CA GLN A 321 -20.42 -56.02 15.08
C GLN A 321 -20.62 -55.94 13.56
N PRO A 322 -21.72 -56.52 13.01
CA PRO A 322 -21.92 -56.63 11.57
C PRO A 322 -22.06 -55.28 10.85
N GLU A 323 -22.46 -54.22 11.55
CA GLU A 323 -22.48 -52.83 11.06
C GLU A 323 -21.09 -52.17 10.99
N GLN A 324 -20.06 -52.82 11.52
CA GLN A 324 -18.67 -52.38 11.43
C GLN A 324 -17.87 -53.25 10.48
N MET A 325 -17.17 -52.58 9.58
CA MET A 325 -16.33 -53.23 8.58
C MET A 325 -14.90 -52.77 8.75
N ASN A 326 -13.98 -53.73 8.67
CA ASN A 326 -12.57 -53.47 8.55
C ASN A 326 -12.22 -53.32 7.07
N PHE A 327 -11.59 -52.20 6.73
CA PHE A 327 -11.07 -51.89 5.41
C PHE A 327 -9.55 -51.99 5.45
N ALA A 328 -9.03 -53.13 4.99
CA ALA A 328 -7.60 -53.38 4.92
C ALA A 328 -7.11 -53.13 3.50
N LEU A 329 -6.23 -52.15 3.34
CA LEU A 329 -5.58 -51.88 2.07
C LEU A 329 -4.48 -52.92 1.81
N GLU A 330 -4.66 -53.75 0.78
CA GLU A 330 -3.76 -54.87 0.46
C GLU A 330 -2.55 -54.42 -0.38
N SER A 331 -2.80 -53.57 -1.37
CA SER A 331 -1.77 -53.08 -2.28
C SER A 331 -2.17 -51.77 -2.93
N VAL A 332 -1.17 -50.94 -3.24
CA VAL A 332 -1.33 -49.74 -4.06
C VAL A 332 -0.28 -49.75 -5.16
N ALA A 333 -0.72 -49.50 -6.38
CA ALA A 333 0.15 -49.40 -7.54
C ALA A 333 -0.03 -48.02 -8.21
N TYR A 334 1.06 -47.27 -8.33
CA TYR A 334 1.12 -46.08 -9.17
C TYR A 334 1.07 -46.50 -10.64
N GLN A 335 0.17 -45.91 -11.42
CA GLN A 335 -0.09 -46.24 -12.84
C GLN A 335 0.46 -45.18 -13.80
N GLY A 336 1.09 -44.11 -13.29
CA GLY A 336 1.64 -43.03 -14.11
C GLY A 336 0.83 -41.74 -14.06
N LEU A 337 1.30 -40.74 -14.81
CA LEU A 337 0.62 -39.49 -15.08
C LEU A 337 -0.31 -39.70 -16.30
N VAL A 338 -1.60 -39.45 -16.12
CA VAL A 338 -2.62 -39.57 -17.17
C VAL A 338 -2.98 -38.16 -17.65
N ALA A 339 -3.05 -37.95 -18.96
CA ALA A 339 -3.43 -36.67 -19.53
C ALA A 339 -4.88 -36.31 -19.17
N PHE A 340 -5.18 -35.01 -19.13
CA PHE A 340 -6.55 -34.54 -18.98
C PHE A 340 -7.39 -34.89 -20.22
N GLU A 341 -8.62 -35.35 -19.99
CA GLU A 341 -9.57 -35.73 -21.03
C GLU A 341 -10.91 -35.02 -20.79
N ASN A 342 -11.11 -33.92 -21.51
CA ASN A 342 -12.31 -33.09 -21.39
C ASN A 342 -13.62 -33.87 -21.59
N SER A 343 -13.64 -34.86 -22.50
CA SER A 343 -14.80 -35.72 -22.72
C SER A 343 -15.11 -36.59 -21.50
N SER A 344 -14.10 -37.22 -20.91
CA SER A 344 -14.22 -38.08 -19.73
C SER A 344 -14.65 -37.27 -18.50
N ALA A 345 -14.11 -36.06 -18.35
CA ALA A 345 -14.49 -35.15 -17.27
C ALA A 345 -15.93 -34.60 -17.44
N SER A 346 -16.33 -34.25 -18.67
CA SER A 346 -17.70 -33.81 -18.96
C SER A 346 -18.71 -34.94 -18.77
N HIS A 347 -18.35 -36.18 -19.11
CA HIS A 347 -19.19 -37.35 -18.87
C HIS A 347 -19.33 -37.64 -17.38
N CYS A 348 -18.22 -37.60 -16.63
CA CYS A 348 -18.22 -37.67 -15.17
C CYS A 348 -19.19 -36.66 -14.55
N PHE A 349 -19.11 -35.38 -14.98
CA PHE A 349 -20.00 -34.33 -14.48
C PHE A 349 -21.47 -34.65 -14.76
N GLN A 350 -21.78 -35.07 -15.99
CA GLN A 350 -23.14 -35.44 -16.38
C GLN A 350 -23.69 -36.60 -15.54
N GLU A 351 -22.95 -37.70 -15.45
CA GLU A 351 -23.34 -38.88 -14.67
C GLU A 351 -23.58 -38.52 -13.20
N ARG A 352 -22.74 -37.64 -12.63
CA ARG A 352 -22.91 -37.14 -11.26
C ARG A 352 -24.20 -36.36 -11.11
N VAL A 353 -24.50 -35.40 -11.98
CA VAL A 353 -25.74 -34.62 -11.90
C VAL A 353 -26.95 -35.55 -12.07
N GLU A 354 -26.97 -36.37 -13.11
CA GLU A 354 -28.10 -37.27 -13.39
C GLU A 354 -28.36 -38.27 -12.26
N THR A 355 -27.29 -38.81 -11.66
CA THR A 355 -27.42 -39.77 -10.57
C THR A 355 -27.80 -39.05 -9.28
N LEU A 356 -26.99 -38.08 -8.82
CA LEU A 356 -27.19 -37.39 -7.54
C LEU A 356 -28.53 -36.63 -7.48
N SER A 357 -29.00 -36.06 -8.59
CA SER A 357 -30.33 -35.44 -8.68
C SER A 357 -31.48 -36.43 -8.57
N ARG A 358 -31.23 -37.75 -8.67
CA ARG A 358 -32.24 -38.81 -8.39
C ARG A 358 -32.11 -39.43 -6.99
N LEU A 359 -31.01 -39.20 -6.27
CA LEU A 359 -30.69 -39.92 -5.02
C LEU A 359 -31.47 -39.49 -3.75
N ASP A 360 -32.38 -38.51 -3.77
CA ASP A 360 -33.13 -38.18 -2.55
C ASP A 360 -34.59 -37.83 -2.85
N ASP A 361 -35.47 -38.80 -2.60
CA ASP A 361 -36.93 -38.74 -2.76
C ASP A 361 -37.62 -38.13 -1.52
N SER A 362 -36.86 -37.43 -0.67
CA SER A 362 -37.39 -36.84 0.55
C SER A 362 -38.08 -35.51 0.24
N THR A 363 -39.20 -35.25 0.89
CA THR A 363 -39.90 -33.95 0.87
C THR A 363 -39.01 -32.76 1.26
N ALA A 364 -37.80 -33.01 1.78
CA ALA A 364 -36.78 -32.02 2.12
C ALA A 364 -36.11 -31.36 0.90
N ARG A 365 -36.27 -31.87 -0.33
CA ARG A 365 -35.70 -31.28 -1.55
C ARG A 365 -36.44 -30.09 -2.15
N ARG A 366 -37.63 -29.74 -1.64
CA ARG A 366 -38.36 -28.58 -2.20
C ARG A 366 -37.56 -27.28 -2.08
N ASP A 367 -36.72 -27.18 -1.05
CA ASP A 367 -35.98 -25.98 -0.71
C ASP A 367 -34.46 -26.09 -0.96
N ARG A 368 -33.92 -27.19 -1.52
CA ARG A 368 -32.49 -27.27 -1.86
C ARG A 368 -32.19 -28.18 -3.06
N VAL A 369 -31.38 -27.68 -3.99
CA VAL A 369 -30.86 -28.44 -5.12
C VAL A 369 -29.67 -29.31 -4.69
N VAL A 370 -29.71 -30.59 -5.08
CA VAL A 370 -28.61 -31.55 -4.84
C VAL A 370 -28.37 -32.33 -6.15
N PRO A 371 -27.12 -32.40 -6.64
CA PRO A 371 -25.93 -31.80 -6.06
C PRO A 371 -25.87 -30.29 -6.31
N SER A 372 -25.09 -29.56 -5.52
CA SER A 372 -24.64 -28.21 -5.90
C SER A 372 -23.79 -28.26 -7.19
N VAL A 373 -23.59 -27.12 -7.85
CA VAL A 373 -22.72 -27.04 -9.04
C VAL A 373 -21.29 -27.49 -8.69
N ASP A 374 -20.78 -27.05 -7.53
CA ASP A 374 -19.44 -27.44 -7.08
C ASP A 374 -19.37 -28.91 -6.68
N GLU A 375 -20.40 -29.44 -6.00
CA GLU A 375 -20.53 -30.87 -5.68
C GLU A 375 -20.48 -31.75 -6.94
N ALA A 376 -21.11 -31.31 -8.02
CA ALA A 376 -21.11 -32.02 -9.29
C ALA A 376 -19.73 -31.97 -9.98
N LEU A 377 -19.04 -30.82 -9.92
CA LEU A 377 -17.78 -30.58 -10.63
C LEU A 377 -16.55 -31.14 -9.91
N THR A 378 -16.45 -30.97 -8.59
CA THR A 378 -15.19 -31.14 -7.85
C THR A 378 -14.53 -32.50 -8.06
N PRO A 379 -15.23 -33.65 -7.95
CA PRO A 379 -14.62 -34.96 -8.22
C PRO A 379 -14.23 -35.20 -9.69
N CYS A 380 -14.75 -34.40 -10.62
CA CYS A 380 -14.42 -34.51 -12.04
C CYS A 380 -13.27 -33.59 -12.46
N ARG A 381 -12.88 -32.62 -11.62
CA ARG A 381 -11.75 -31.69 -11.88
C ARG A 381 -10.39 -32.38 -11.87
N ALA A 382 -10.29 -33.62 -11.36
CA ALA A 382 -9.11 -34.45 -11.57
C ALA A 382 -8.99 -34.98 -13.01
N LEU A 383 -10.06 -34.93 -13.82
CA LEU A 383 -10.03 -35.43 -15.20
C LEU A 383 -9.85 -34.32 -16.24
N ALA A 384 -10.10 -33.06 -15.86
CA ALA A 384 -9.89 -31.91 -16.73
C ALA A 384 -9.36 -30.70 -15.96
N GLN A 385 -8.47 -29.96 -16.61
CA GLN A 385 -7.82 -28.79 -16.03
C GLN A 385 -8.80 -27.65 -15.72
N ASP A 386 -9.67 -27.34 -16.67
CA ASP A 386 -10.59 -26.21 -16.62
C ASP A 386 -12.03 -26.71 -16.82
N LEU A 387 -12.43 -27.73 -16.04
CA LEU A 387 -13.70 -28.43 -16.24
C LEU A 387 -14.88 -27.46 -16.33
N ASP A 388 -14.95 -26.47 -15.43
CA ASP A 388 -16.01 -25.47 -15.38
C ASP A 388 -16.15 -24.72 -16.73
N GLN A 389 -15.04 -24.35 -17.38
CA GLN A 389 -15.04 -23.74 -18.70
C GLN A 389 -15.46 -24.76 -19.78
N VAL A 390 -14.90 -25.97 -19.71
CA VAL A 390 -15.21 -27.07 -20.66
C VAL A 390 -16.71 -27.37 -20.69
N VAL A 391 -17.36 -27.53 -19.52
CA VAL A 391 -18.79 -27.85 -19.44
C VAL A 391 -19.70 -26.66 -19.80
N ARG A 392 -19.19 -25.41 -19.72
CA ARG A 392 -19.90 -24.22 -20.21
C ARG A 392 -19.84 -24.14 -21.73
N GLU A 393 -18.63 -24.29 -22.30
CA GLU A 393 -18.37 -24.15 -23.73
C GLU A 393 -19.00 -25.26 -24.57
N ASN A 394 -18.93 -26.51 -24.09
CA ASN A 394 -19.53 -27.65 -24.77
C ASN A 394 -21.06 -27.74 -24.56
N GLY A 395 -21.66 -26.84 -23.76
CA GLY A 395 -23.08 -26.81 -23.49
C GLY A 395 -23.58 -27.83 -22.47
N ARG A 396 -22.72 -28.63 -21.84
CA ARG A 396 -23.13 -29.69 -20.91
C ARG A 396 -23.88 -29.15 -19.69
N LEU A 397 -23.48 -27.98 -19.18
CA LEU A 397 -24.22 -27.33 -18.09
C LEU A 397 -25.68 -27.04 -18.49
N LYS A 398 -25.90 -26.53 -19.71
CA LYS A 398 -27.25 -26.30 -20.26
C LYS A 398 -28.05 -27.60 -20.32
N GLU A 399 -27.44 -28.69 -20.81
CA GLU A 399 -28.11 -29.98 -21.00
C GLU A 399 -28.60 -30.60 -19.68
N VAL A 400 -27.88 -30.40 -18.58
CA VAL A 400 -28.23 -30.99 -17.28
C VAL A 400 -29.08 -30.07 -16.39
N LEU A 401 -29.33 -28.82 -16.78
CA LEU A 401 -30.10 -27.85 -15.99
C LEU A 401 -31.47 -28.39 -15.57
N ALA A 402 -32.22 -28.94 -16.53
CA ALA A 402 -33.56 -29.44 -16.26
C ALA A 402 -33.54 -30.63 -15.28
N THR A 403 -32.52 -31.47 -15.36
CA THR A 403 -32.31 -32.59 -14.44
C THR A 403 -31.94 -32.11 -13.03
N ALA A 404 -31.02 -31.15 -12.93
CA ALA A 404 -30.58 -30.60 -11.65
C ALA A 404 -31.72 -29.89 -10.90
N LEU A 405 -32.57 -29.17 -11.63
CA LEU A 405 -33.63 -28.33 -11.09
C LEU A 405 -35.01 -29.03 -11.03
N ALA A 406 -35.12 -30.30 -11.43
CA ALA A 406 -36.40 -30.98 -11.63
C ALA A 406 -37.37 -30.94 -10.43
N PHE A 407 -36.83 -30.87 -9.20
CA PHE A 407 -37.62 -30.99 -7.96
C PHE A 407 -37.65 -29.73 -7.10
N VAL A 408 -36.92 -28.67 -7.49
CA VAL A 408 -36.91 -27.42 -6.70
C VAL A 408 -38.17 -26.63 -7.00
N VAL A 409 -38.82 -26.17 -5.93
CA VAL A 409 -39.97 -25.28 -6.05
C VAL A 409 -39.49 -23.86 -5.73
N PRO A 410 -39.72 -22.88 -6.62
CA PRO A 410 -39.42 -21.48 -6.34
C PRO A 410 -39.95 -21.01 -5.00
N SER A 411 -39.05 -20.52 -4.14
CA SER A 411 -39.40 -20.00 -2.82
C SER A 411 -38.26 -19.13 -2.28
N ARG A 412 -38.56 -18.21 -1.35
CA ARG A 412 -37.54 -17.42 -0.65
C ARG A 412 -36.56 -18.26 0.19
N TYR A 413 -36.89 -19.52 0.44
CA TYR A 413 -36.07 -20.46 1.21
C TYR A 413 -35.33 -21.46 0.31
N ALA A 414 -35.57 -21.43 -1.00
CA ALA A 414 -34.92 -22.32 -1.95
C ALA A 414 -33.43 -21.99 -2.11
N ASP A 415 -32.58 -22.96 -1.80
CA ASP A 415 -31.15 -22.94 -2.09
C ASP A 415 -30.88 -23.62 -3.43
N TYR A 416 -30.57 -22.82 -4.44
CA TYR A 416 -30.24 -23.29 -5.78
C TYR A 416 -28.80 -23.81 -5.90
N ALA A 417 -27.98 -23.66 -4.85
CA ALA A 417 -26.65 -24.27 -4.77
C ALA A 417 -25.76 -24.01 -6.01
N GLY A 418 -25.79 -22.77 -6.52
CA GLY A 418 -25.05 -22.31 -7.70
C GLY A 418 -25.78 -22.50 -9.04
N TRP A 419 -26.84 -23.31 -9.10
CA TRP A 419 -27.57 -23.55 -10.34
C TRP A 419 -28.40 -22.34 -10.81
N ASN A 420 -28.75 -21.42 -9.93
CA ASN A 420 -29.37 -20.14 -10.26
C ASN A 420 -28.43 -19.25 -11.10
N GLU A 421 -27.11 -19.30 -10.87
CA GLU A 421 -26.14 -18.54 -11.68
C GLU A 421 -26.07 -19.12 -13.10
N VAL A 422 -26.01 -20.46 -13.20
CA VAL A 422 -26.00 -21.19 -14.47
C VAL A 422 -27.28 -20.93 -15.25
N LEU A 423 -28.45 -21.05 -14.60
CA LEU A 423 -29.75 -20.77 -15.21
C LEU A 423 -29.86 -19.31 -15.66
N THR A 424 -29.41 -18.36 -14.83
CA THR A 424 -29.37 -16.92 -15.19
C THR A 424 -28.55 -16.68 -16.45
N GLU A 425 -27.32 -17.21 -16.51
CA GLU A 425 -26.42 -17.05 -17.65
C GLU A 425 -27.08 -17.55 -18.94
N TYR A 426 -27.57 -18.79 -18.94
CA TYR A 426 -28.16 -19.39 -20.13
C TYR A 426 -29.50 -18.75 -20.50
N ALA A 427 -30.35 -18.38 -19.53
CA ALA A 427 -31.62 -17.71 -19.80
C ALA A 427 -31.40 -16.35 -20.48
N LEU A 428 -30.47 -15.54 -19.98
CA LEU A 428 -30.12 -14.26 -20.59
C LEU A 428 -29.49 -14.46 -21.99
N LYS A 429 -28.63 -15.48 -22.18
CA LYS A 429 -28.04 -15.81 -23.48
C LYS A 429 -29.09 -16.24 -24.51
N VAL A 430 -30.03 -17.09 -24.12
CA VAL A 430 -31.16 -17.55 -24.96
C VAL A 430 -32.06 -16.38 -25.33
N MET A 431 -32.41 -15.54 -24.35
CA MET A 431 -33.22 -14.35 -24.55
C MET A 431 -32.58 -13.37 -25.54
N ARG A 432 -31.28 -13.05 -25.36
CA ARG A 432 -30.50 -12.19 -26.28
C ARG A 432 -30.47 -12.75 -27.70
N SER A 433 -30.49 -14.07 -27.85
CA SER A 433 -30.54 -14.76 -29.14
C SER A 433 -31.92 -14.77 -29.79
N GLY A 434 -32.96 -14.26 -29.12
CA GLY A 434 -34.32 -14.22 -29.65
C GLY A 434 -35.06 -15.57 -29.61
N LEU A 435 -34.51 -16.56 -28.89
CA LEU A 435 -35.09 -17.89 -28.76
C LEU A 435 -36.01 -17.96 -27.53
N HIS A 436 -36.93 -18.93 -27.52
CA HIS A 436 -37.88 -19.17 -26.43
C HIS A 436 -37.19 -19.88 -25.27
N ILE A 437 -37.23 -19.28 -24.07
CA ILE A 437 -36.39 -19.72 -22.93
C ILE A 437 -36.77 -21.13 -22.49
N GLN A 438 -38.07 -21.38 -22.31
CA GLN A 438 -38.57 -22.69 -21.91
C GLN A 438 -38.22 -23.76 -22.95
N GLY A 439 -38.36 -23.46 -24.24
CA GLY A 439 -38.10 -24.40 -25.33
C GLY A 439 -36.63 -24.81 -25.43
N GLU A 440 -35.73 -23.91 -25.03
CA GLU A 440 -34.28 -24.14 -25.09
C GLU A 440 -33.70 -24.78 -23.82
N LEU A 441 -34.24 -24.45 -22.64
CA LEU A 441 -33.66 -24.88 -21.35
C LEU A 441 -34.41 -26.04 -20.69
N ASP A 442 -35.72 -26.16 -20.93
CA ASP A 442 -36.51 -27.31 -20.49
C ASP A 442 -37.61 -27.62 -21.52
N PRO A 443 -37.26 -28.32 -22.62
CA PRO A 443 -38.20 -28.70 -23.67
C PRO A 443 -39.38 -29.56 -23.16
N SER A 444 -39.23 -30.19 -21.98
CA SER A 444 -40.27 -31.03 -21.38
C SER A 444 -41.36 -30.22 -20.68
N GLY A 445 -41.10 -28.96 -20.31
CA GLY A 445 -42.05 -28.10 -19.62
C GLY A 445 -42.34 -28.52 -18.18
N ARG A 446 -41.42 -29.24 -17.53
CA ARG A 446 -41.66 -29.89 -16.23
C ARG A 446 -40.96 -29.22 -15.06
N VAL A 447 -40.03 -28.30 -15.30
CA VAL A 447 -39.18 -27.68 -14.27
C VAL A 447 -39.76 -26.32 -13.87
N PRO A 448 -40.38 -26.19 -12.68
CA PRO A 448 -41.14 -24.99 -12.32
C PRO A 448 -40.33 -23.69 -12.34
N VAL A 449 -39.09 -23.72 -11.82
CA VAL A 449 -38.23 -22.51 -11.81
C VAL A 449 -37.86 -22.05 -13.22
N ILE A 450 -37.63 -22.96 -14.17
CA ILE A 450 -37.31 -22.59 -15.56
C ILE A 450 -38.53 -21.95 -16.21
N GLN A 451 -39.73 -22.45 -15.91
CA GLN A 451 -41.00 -21.87 -16.35
C GLN A 451 -41.19 -20.46 -15.79
N ASP A 452 -40.97 -20.26 -14.50
CA ASP A 452 -41.09 -18.94 -13.86
C ASP A 452 -40.04 -17.94 -14.41
N VAL A 453 -38.81 -18.40 -14.68
CA VAL A 453 -37.78 -17.58 -15.34
C VAL A 453 -38.20 -17.20 -16.75
N ALA A 454 -38.69 -18.16 -17.55
CA ALA A 454 -39.17 -17.91 -18.91
C ALA A 454 -40.32 -16.89 -18.92
N LEU A 455 -41.35 -17.12 -18.09
CA LEU A 455 -42.51 -16.24 -17.97
C LEU A 455 -42.11 -14.81 -17.60
N ASN A 456 -41.29 -14.65 -16.55
CA ASN A 456 -40.89 -13.32 -16.08
C ASN A 456 -40.00 -12.59 -17.10
N LEU A 457 -38.99 -13.27 -17.66
CA LEU A 457 -38.05 -12.62 -18.58
C LEU A 457 -38.69 -12.29 -19.93
N GLU A 458 -39.54 -13.16 -20.47
CA GLU A 458 -40.23 -12.90 -21.73
C GLU A 458 -41.25 -11.77 -21.58
N TYR A 459 -41.97 -11.72 -20.45
CA TYR A 459 -42.86 -10.60 -20.14
C TYR A 459 -42.09 -9.29 -19.98
N LEU A 460 -41.03 -9.27 -19.18
CA LEU A 460 -40.18 -8.09 -19.00
C LEU A 460 -39.53 -7.63 -20.30
N ARG A 461 -39.11 -8.55 -21.16
CA ARG A 461 -38.59 -8.22 -22.49
C ARG A 461 -39.65 -7.53 -23.33
N ALA A 462 -40.88 -8.03 -23.35
CA ALA A 462 -41.98 -7.41 -24.09
C ALA A 462 -42.30 -6.01 -23.53
N GLU A 463 -42.38 -5.85 -22.21
CA GLU A 463 -42.64 -4.54 -21.60
C GLU A 463 -41.48 -3.55 -21.77
N LEU A 464 -40.23 -4.00 -21.70
CA LEU A 464 -39.05 -3.13 -21.89
C LEU A 464 -39.02 -2.48 -23.27
N THR A 465 -39.57 -3.13 -24.31
CA THR A 465 -39.69 -2.49 -25.64
C THR A 465 -40.61 -1.27 -25.66
N LYS A 466 -41.44 -1.08 -24.62
CA LYS A 466 -42.34 0.06 -24.46
C LYS A 466 -41.72 1.21 -23.66
N VAL A 467 -40.56 0.99 -23.00
CA VAL A 467 -39.88 1.94 -22.11
C VAL A 467 -38.41 2.11 -22.52
N SER A 468 -38.18 2.97 -23.52
CA SER A 468 -36.89 3.11 -24.19
C SER A 468 -35.73 3.56 -23.29
N GLY A 469 -35.99 4.40 -22.30
CA GLY A 469 -34.99 4.89 -21.34
C GLY A 469 -34.43 3.76 -20.51
N LEU A 470 -35.29 3.00 -19.84
CA LEU A 470 -34.94 1.81 -19.07
C LEU A 470 -34.28 0.75 -19.96
N GLN A 471 -34.79 0.53 -21.17
CA GLN A 471 -34.19 -0.42 -22.11
C GLN A 471 -32.72 -0.08 -22.42
N SER A 472 -32.44 1.19 -22.66
CA SER A 472 -31.08 1.65 -23.02
C SER A 472 -30.14 1.73 -21.81
N ALA A 473 -30.64 2.11 -20.64
CA ALA A 473 -29.81 2.40 -19.47
C ALA A 473 -29.68 1.21 -18.50
N LEU A 474 -30.74 0.42 -18.29
CA LEU A 474 -30.87 -0.50 -17.16
C LEU A 474 -31.57 -1.84 -17.51
N SER A 475 -31.54 -2.27 -18.77
CA SER A 475 -32.23 -3.50 -19.20
C SER A 475 -31.76 -4.74 -18.43
N GLU A 476 -30.45 -4.87 -18.18
CA GLU A 476 -29.89 -5.99 -17.41
C GLU A 476 -30.38 -6.01 -15.96
N THR A 477 -30.44 -4.85 -15.30
CA THR A 477 -30.98 -4.72 -13.93
C THR A 477 -32.45 -5.12 -13.88
N VAL A 478 -33.25 -4.73 -14.88
CA VAL A 478 -34.67 -5.13 -14.98
C VAL A 478 -34.80 -6.65 -15.16
N TYR A 479 -33.95 -7.28 -15.97
CA TYR A 479 -33.97 -8.74 -16.10
C TYR A 479 -33.55 -9.45 -14.81
N HIS A 480 -32.55 -8.94 -14.09
CA HIS A 480 -32.17 -9.48 -12.79
C HIS A 480 -33.27 -9.34 -11.74
N MET A 481 -34.05 -8.27 -11.77
CA MET A 481 -35.26 -8.13 -10.95
C MET A 481 -36.26 -9.27 -11.25
N GLY A 482 -36.54 -9.55 -12.53
CA GLY A 482 -37.40 -10.67 -12.92
C GLY A 482 -36.87 -12.05 -12.52
N LEU A 483 -35.57 -12.26 -12.65
CA LEU A 483 -34.90 -13.49 -12.20
C LEU A 483 -35.02 -13.66 -10.69
N SER A 484 -34.85 -12.59 -9.91
CA SER A 484 -35.03 -12.61 -8.46
C SER A 484 -36.44 -13.08 -8.09
N TRP A 485 -37.46 -12.49 -8.72
CA TRP A 485 -38.85 -12.90 -8.50
C TRP A 485 -39.07 -14.37 -8.84
N ALA A 486 -38.57 -14.82 -10.00
CA ALA A 486 -38.66 -16.21 -10.42
C ALA A 486 -37.99 -17.17 -9.43
N TYR A 487 -36.82 -16.83 -8.88
CA TYR A 487 -36.13 -17.69 -7.91
C TYR A 487 -36.84 -17.75 -6.56
N THR A 488 -37.38 -16.62 -6.11
CA THR A 488 -38.12 -16.52 -4.85
C THR A 488 -39.57 -17.00 -4.89
N GLY A 489 -40.07 -17.36 -6.08
CA GLY A 489 -41.48 -17.72 -6.30
C GLY A 489 -42.45 -16.54 -6.11
N GLU A 490 -41.97 -15.31 -6.26
CA GLU A 490 -42.81 -14.11 -6.13
C GLU A 490 -43.67 -13.94 -7.37
N ASN A 491 -44.99 -14.06 -7.19
CA ASN A 491 -45.95 -13.80 -8.25
C ASN A 491 -46.25 -12.29 -8.32
N VAL A 492 -45.56 -11.61 -9.23
CA VAL A 492 -45.76 -10.19 -9.53
C VAL A 492 -46.70 -10.06 -10.72
N SER A 493 -47.86 -9.42 -10.51
CA SER A 493 -48.86 -9.35 -11.57
C SER A 493 -48.36 -8.53 -12.77
N PRO A 494 -48.74 -8.91 -14.01
CA PRO A 494 -48.42 -8.14 -15.22
C PRO A 494 -48.70 -6.64 -15.10
N VAL A 495 -49.84 -6.29 -14.47
CA VAL A 495 -50.24 -4.90 -14.22
C VAL A 495 -49.25 -4.17 -13.32
N HIS A 496 -48.74 -4.84 -12.27
CA HIS A 496 -47.78 -4.25 -11.36
C HIS A 496 -46.41 -4.07 -12.01
N ILE A 497 -45.95 -5.05 -12.79
CA ILE A 497 -44.71 -4.95 -13.57
C ILE A 497 -44.76 -3.76 -14.52
N THR A 498 -45.84 -3.63 -15.31
CA THR A 498 -46.02 -2.49 -16.22
C THR A 498 -46.01 -1.16 -15.47
N ARG A 499 -46.63 -1.09 -14.28
CA ARG A 499 -46.59 0.10 -13.44
C ARG A 499 -45.17 0.44 -12.96
N ILE A 500 -44.42 -0.53 -12.45
CA ILE A 500 -43.01 -0.35 -12.02
C ILE A 500 -42.21 0.26 -13.17
N LEU A 501 -42.26 -0.36 -14.35
CA LEU A 501 -41.47 0.08 -15.49
C LEU A 501 -41.90 1.46 -16.00
N MET A 502 -43.21 1.73 -16.10
CA MET A 502 -43.70 3.05 -16.52
C MET A 502 -43.39 4.16 -15.52
N ALA A 503 -43.42 3.88 -14.21
CA ALA A 503 -43.07 4.83 -13.17
C ALA A 503 -41.58 5.21 -13.24
N LEU A 504 -40.70 4.20 -13.36
CA LEU A 504 -39.26 4.41 -13.38
C LEU A 504 -38.74 4.96 -14.72
N GLU A 505 -39.38 4.61 -15.83
CA GLU A 505 -39.09 5.20 -17.16
C GLU A 505 -39.19 6.72 -17.14
N ARG A 506 -40.15 7.26 -16.37
CA ARG A 506 -40.35 8.70 -16.27
C ARG A 506 -39.17 9.43 -15.64
N VAL A 507 -38.21 8.76 -14.99
CA VAL A 507 -37.16 9.41 -14.20
C VAL A 507 -35.75 8.90 -14.48
N VAL A 508 -35.61 7.78 -15.19
CA VAL A 508 -34.31 7.12 -15.47
C VAL A 508 -33.35 7.99 -16.28
N ASP A 509 -33.86 8.87 -17.13
CA ASP A 509 -33.09 9.83 -17.92
C ASP A 509 -32.25 10.79 -17.05
N VAL A 510 -32.76 11.11 -15.85
CA VAL A 510 -32.14 12.07 -14.93
C VAL A 510 -31.49 11.37 -13.72
N PHE A 511 -32.09 10.28 -13.25
CA PHE A 511 -31.69 9.61 -11.99
C PHE A 511 -31.41 8.12 -12.17
N PRO A 512 -30.52 7.70 -13.10
CA PRO A 512 -30.32 6.29 -13.42
C PRO A 512 -29.88 5.47 -12.20
N GLN A 513 -29.00 6.00 -11.34
CA GLN A 513 -28.52 5.28 -10.14
C GLN A 513 -29.59 5.12 -9.05
N SER A 514 -30.48 6.09 -8.90
CA SER A 514 -31.60 5.99 -7.95
C SER A 514 -32.65 5.00 -8.45
N VAL A 515 -32.88 4.96 -9.76
CA VAL A 515 -33.74 3.96 -10.42
C VAL A 515 -33.16 2.56 -10.29
N GLU A 516 -31.86 2.39 -10.52
CA GLU A 516 -31.17 1.11 -10.34
C GLU A 516 -31.33 0.60 -8.90
N SER A 517 -31.12 1.50 -7.92
CA SER A 517 -31.31 1.18 -6.49
C SER A 517 -32.76 0.76 -6.19
N ALA A 518 -33.75 1.44 -6.77
CA ALA A 518 -35.16 1.09 -6.62
C ALA A 518 -35.48 -0.27 -7.25
N LEU A 519 -34.94 -0.58 -8.44
CA LEU A 519 -35.11 -1.89 -9.09
C LEU A 519 -34.54 -3.02 -8.23
N TRP A 520 -33.37 -2.84 -7.64
CA TRP A 520 -32.79 -3.83 -6.70
C TRP A 520 -33.60 -3.99 -5.42
N ALA A 521 -34.25 -2.92 -4.95
CA ALA A 521 -35.14 -2.99 -3.80
C ALA A 521 -36.42 -3.78 -4.15
N LEU A 522 -37.05 -3.45 -5.28
CA LEU A 522 -38.22 -4.14 -5.83
C LEU A 522 -37.93 -5.61 -6.22
N ALA A 523 -36.70 -5.94 -6.60
CA ALA A 523 -36.26 -7.31 -6.85
C ALA A 523 -36.37 -8.20 -5.60
N ARG A 524 -36.12 -7.62 -4.41
CA ARG A 524 -36.23 -8.31 -3.12
C ARG A 524 -37.65 -8.30 -2.58
N GLU A 525 -38.31 -7.15 -2.70
CA GLU A 525 -39.63 -6.93 -2.13
C GLU A 525 -40.52 -6.17 -3.13
N PRO A 526 -41.19 -6.85 -4.08
CA PRO A 526 -41.90 -6.20 -5.18
C PRO A 526 -43.09 -5.32 -4.74
N ARG A 527 -43.50 -5.39 -3.46
CA ARG A 527 -44.67 -4.70 -2.91
C ARG A 527 -44.35 -3.67 -1.83
N SER A 528 -43.08 -3.49 -1.42
CA SER A 528 -42.73 -2.62 -0.27
C SER A 528 -42.25 -1.22 -0.66
N HIS A 529 -42.13 -0.91 -1.95
CA HIS A 529 -41.60 0.37 -2.46
C HIS A 529 -42.65 1.20 -3.24
N GLU A 530 -43.93 1.06 -2.91
CA GLU A 530 -45.03 1.79 -3.57
C GLU A 530 -44.88 3.30 -3.53
N GLU A 531 -44.40 3.84 -2.41
CA GLU A 531 -44.20 5.28 -2.26
C GLU A 531 -43.10 5.82 -3.19
N GLU A 532 -42.06 5.02 -3.48
CA GLU A 532 -41.01 5.39 -4.45
C GLU A 532 -41.58 5.43 -5.88
N LEU A 533 -42.44 4.47 -6.23
CA LEU A 533 -43.12 4.42 -7.52
C LEU A 533 -44.09 5.59 -7.67
N VAL A 534 -44.92 5.87 -6.67
CA VAL A 534 -45.84 7.02 -6.67
C VAL A 534 -45.07 8.33 -6.79
N PHE A 535 -43.94 8.46 -6.10
CA PHE A 535 -43.09 9.64 -6.20
C PHE A 535 -42.50 9.81 -7.62
N ALA A 536 -42.00 8.73 -8.23
CA ALA A 536 -41.51 8.74 -9.61
C ALA A 536 -42.64 9.09 -10.61
N GLU A 537 -43.85 8.56 -10.42
CA GLU A 537 -45.03 8.84 -11.25
C GLU A 537 -45.44 10.31 -11.21
N GLN A 538 -45.34 10.94 -10.03
CA GLN A 538 -45.77 12.33 -9.76
C GLN A 538 -44.66 13.36 -9.99
N MET A 539 -43.44 12.93 -10.33
CA MET A 539 -42.31 13.83 -10.48
C MET A 539 -42.51 14.78 -11.67
N SER A 540 -42.56 16.08 -11.39
CA SER A 540 -42.78 17.11 -12.42
C SER A 540 -41.52 17.40 -13.22
N VAL A 541 -41.68 17.95 -14.43
CA VAL A 541 -40.56 18.46 -15.26
C VAL A 541 -39.76 19.51 -14.49
N GLU A 542 -40.45 20.37 -13.73
CA GLU A 542 -39.84 21.37 -12.88
C GLU A 542 -38.95 20.75 -11.78
N TYR A 543 -39.41 19.67 -11.15
CA TYR A 543 -38.64 18.97 -10.13
C TYR A 543 -37.33 18.42 -10.69
N LYS A 544 -37.40 17.74 -11.84
CA LYS A 544 -36.22 17.20 -12.53
C LYS A 544 -35.23 18.32 -12.90
N ALA A 545 -35.74 19.41 -13.45
CA ALA A 545 -34.92 20.55 -13.85
C ALA A 545 -34.18 21.16 -12.65
N GLU A 546 -34.86 21.34 -11.52
CA GLU A 546 -34.23 21.88 -10.31
C GLU A 546 -33.20 20.91 -9.71
N ALA A 547 -33.47 19.61 -9.71
CA ALA A 547 -32.50 18.60 -9.25
C ALA A 547 -31.24 18.60 -10.12
N LEU A 548 -31.38 18.62 -11.45
CA LEU A 548 -30.24 18.71 -12.38
C LEU A 548 -29.48 20.02 -12.24
N ASN A 549 -30.20 21.14 -12.09
CA ASN A 549 -29.58 22.44 -11.86
C ASN A 549 -28.75 22.41 -10.56
N THR A 550 -29.34 21.89 -9.47
CA THR A 550 -28.65 21.72 -8.19
C THR A 550 -27.41 20.82 -8.33
N LEU A 551 -27.51 19.70 -9.06
CA LEU A 551 -26.38 18.82 -9.36
C LEU A 551 -25.25 19.55 -10.07
N ASN A 552 -25.58 20.30 -11.11
CA ASN A 552 -24.60 20.99 -11.93
C ASN A 552 -23.86 22.07 -11.13
N VAL A 553 -24.57 22.80 -10.26
CA VAL A 553 -23.95 23.78 -9.37
C VAL A 553 -23.09 23.09 -8.31
N ALA A 554 -23.55 21.98 -7.71
CA ALA A 554 -22.77 21.20 -6.76
C ALA A 554 -21.46 20.65 -7.39
N ARG A 555 -21.54 20.16 -8.64
CA ARG A 555 -20.36 19.72 -9.42
C ARG A 555 -19.43 20.88 -9.74
N ALA A 556 -19.95 22.05 -10.10
CA ALA A 556 -19.13 23.26 -10.33
C ALA A 556 -18.41 23.76 -9.05
N LEU A 557 -18.92 23.34 -7.89
CA LEU A 557 -18.33 23.57 -6.56
C LEU A 557 -17.38 22.46 -6.11
N ASP A 558 -17.17 21.42 -6.91
CA ASP A 558 -16.41 20.21 -6.56
C ASP A 558 -16.92 19.53 -5.27
N TYR A 559 -18.24 19.48 -5.08
CA TYR A 559 -18.91 18.89 -3.91
C TYR A 559 -19.67 17.59 -4.26
N PRO A 560 -18.97 16.43 -4.32
CA PRO A 560 -19.54 15.17 -4.76
C PRO A 560 -20.56 14.55 -3.78
N GLU A 561 -20.54 14.97 -2.51
CA GLU A 561 -21.40 14.40 -1.47
C GLU A 561 -22.90 14.60 -1.77
N TRP A 562 -23.28 15.73 -2.37
CA TRP A 562 -24.69 15.96 -2.73
C TRP A 562 -25.17 14.98 -3.81
N GLU A 563 -24.34 14.68 -4.81
CA GLU A 563 -24.66 13.71 -5.85
C GLU A 563 -24.86 12.32 -5.22
N ARG A 564 -23.88 11.87 -4.43
CA ARG A 564 -23.88 10.55 -3.80
C ARG A 564 -25.03 10.36 -2.81
N GLU A 565 -25.28 11.36 -1.97
CA GLU A 565 -26.20 11.22 -0.84
C GLU A 565 -27.62 11.62 -1.20
N THR A 566 -27.83 12.56 -2.12
CA THR A 566 -29.17 13.07 -2.42
C THR A 566 -29.61 12.72 -3.84
N HIS A 567 -28.84 13.11 -4.87
CA HIS A 567 -29.24 12.89 -6.27
C HIS A 567 -29.39 11.41 -6.62
N ASN A 568 -28.40 10.61 -6.25
CA ASN A 568 -28.37 9.17 -6.55
C ASN A 568 -29.33 8.36 -5.65
N GLN A 569 -29.95 9.01 -4.68
CA GLN A 569 -30.95 8.40 -3.77
C GLN A 569 -32.27 9.17 -3.81
N ILE A 570 -32.56 9.92 -4.88
CA ILE A 570 -33.67 10.87 -4.86
C ILE A 570 -35.03 10.19 -4.73
N LEU A 571 -35.20 8.98 -5.26
CA LEU A 571 -36.42 8.19 -5.13
C LEU A 571 -36.60 7.64 -3.72
N GLN A 572 -35.49 7.32 -3.04
CA GLN A 572 -35.51 6.80 -1.68
C GLN A 572 -35.70 7.91 -0.64
N LYS A 573 -35.05 9.06 -0.84
CA LYS A 573 -35.09 10.21 0.08
C LYS A 573 -36.29 11.12 -0.15
N ARG A 574 -36.76 11.23 -1.39
CA ARG A 574 -37.92 12.02 -1.80
C ARG A 574 -37.89 13.47 -1.28
N PRO A 575 -36.76 14.22 -1.43
CA PRO A 575 -36.68 15.58 -0.95
C PRO A 575 -37.74 16.45 -1.64
N SER A 576 -38.31 17.42 -0.91
CA SER A 576 -39.33 18.30 -1.48
C SER A 576 -38.73 19.24 -2.54
N LEU A 577 -39.55 19.76 -3.48
CA LEU A 577 -39.09 20.77 -4.45
C LEU A 577 -38.52 22.02 -3.76
N SER A 578 -39.13 22.44 -2.65
CA SER A 578 -38.63 23.55 -1.84
C SER A 578 -37.26 23.26 -1.24
N GLU A 579 -37.01 22.03 -0.82
CA GLU A 579 -35.70 21.61 -0.29
C GLU A 579 -34.64 21.62 -1.38
N LEU A 580 -34.96 21.11 -2.58
CA LEU A 580 -34.05 21.18 -3.73
C LEU A 580 -33.72 22.62 -4.10
N ARG A 581 -34.71 23.51 -4.15
CA ARG A 581 -34.47 24.95 -4.40
C ARG A 581 -33.59 25.58 -3.33
N GLN A 582 -33.81 25.26 -2.06
CA GLN A 582 -32.95 25.75 -0.97
C GLN A 582 -31.51 25.26 -1.14
N TRP A 583 -31.29 24.00 -1.54
CA TRP A 583 -29.96 23.49 -1.86
C TRP A 583 -29.36 24.22 -3.06
N GLY A 584 -30.11 24.39 -4.15
CA GLY A 584 -29.70 25.11 -5.34
C GLY A 584 -29.30 26.56 -5.03
N ASP A 585 -30.12 27.28 -4.26
CA ASP A 585 -29.84 28.66 -3.83
C ASP A 585 -28.59 28.75 -2.97
N ARG A 586 -28.43 27.83 -2.00
CA ARG A 586 -27.22 27.76 -1.17
C ARG A 586 -25.99 27.52 -2.03
N PHE A 587 -26.01 26.56 -2.94
CA PHE A 587 -24.88 26.30 -3.83
C PHE A 587 -24.58 27.48 -4.76
N ARG A 588 -25.60 28.14 -5.32
CA ARG A 588 -25.40 29.35 -6.14
C ARG A 588 -24.77 30.49 -5.35
N ASN A 589 -25.24 30.72 -4.13
CA ASN A 589 -24.67 31.73 -3.24
C ASN A 589 -23.21 31.42 -2.92
N LEU A 590 -22.89 30.16 -2.58
CA LEU A 590 -21.50 29.74 -2.34
C LEU A 590 -20.65 29.89 -3.60
N GLN A 591 -21.16 29.49 -4.77
CA GLN A 591 -20.45 29.64 -6.04
C GLN A 591 -20.10 31.11 -6.31
N HIS A 592 -21.03 32.03 -6.10
CA HIS A 592 -20.78 33.47 -6.21
C HIS A 592 -19.72 33.95 -5.21
N GLN A 593 -19.76 33.47 -3.95
CA GLN A 593 -18.76 33.82 -2.94
C GLN A 593 -17.36 33.31 -3.32
N PHE A 594 -17.23 32.06 -3.80
CA PHE A 594 -15.94 31.50 -4.21
C PHE A 594 -15.35 32.18 -5.45
N GLN A 595 -16.17 32.76 -6.33
CA GLN A 595 -15.68 33.54 -7.48
C GLN A 595 -14.87 34.78 -7.05
N ALA A 596 -15.15 35.35 -5.87
CA ALA A 596 -14.39 36.48 -5.34
C ALA A 596 -13.00 36.10 -4.80
N TYR A 597 -12.72 34.80 -4.63
CA TYR A 597 -11.51 34.29 -3.96
C TYR A 597 -10.77 33.26 -4.82
N PRO A 598 -10.11 33.70 -5.91
CA PRO A 598 -9.51 32.80 -6.91
C PRO A 598 -8.35 31.97 -6.37
N LEU A 599 -7.71 32.35 -5.25
CA LEU A 599 -6.62 31.56 -4.67
C LEU A 599 -7.12 30.32 -3.92
N LEU A 600 -8.43 30.20 -3.67
CA LEU A 600 -9.05 29.07 -2.99
C LEU A 600 -9.54 27.96 -3.92
N VAL A 601 -9.31 28.07 -5.24
CA VAL A 601 -9.84 27.12 -6.25
C VAL A 601 -9.47 25.67 -5.92
N SER A 602 -8.22 25.40 -5.53
CA SER A 602 -7.74 24.05 -5.20
C SER A 602 -8.34 23.45 -3.93
N GLN A 603 -8.97 24.28 -3.08
CA GLN A 603 -9.54 23.88 -1.78
C GLN A 603 -11.08 23.98 -1.76
N ARG A 604 -11.70 24.28 -2.90
CA ARG A 604 -13.13 24.63 -3.00
C ARG A 604 -14.05 23.56 -2.43
N GLY A 605 -13.92 22.30 -2.85
CA GLY A 605 -14.80 21.22 -2.39
C GLY A 605 -14.77 21.01 -0.86
N ALA A 606 -13.57 21.06 -0.25
CA ALA A 606 -13.41 20.93 1.19
C ALA A 606 -14.05 22.10 1.96
N LEU A 607 -13.92 23.32 1.42
CA LEU A 607 -14.52 24.53 2.00
C LEU A 607 -16.05 24.52 1.87
N VAL A 608 -16.60 24.06 0.75
CA VAL A 608 -18.05 23.95 0.53
C VAL A 608 -18.68 23.05 1.58
N GLY A 609 -18.15 21.84 1.78
CA GLY A 609 -18.68 20.92 2.79
C GLY A 609 -18.66 21.49 4.21
N MET A 610 -17.57 22.15 4.58
CA MET A 610 -17.43 22.84 5.88
C MET A 610 -18.44 23.98 6.03
N VAL A 611 -18.56 24.85 5.03
CA VAL A 611 -19.48 25.99 5.08
C VAL A 611 -20.94 25.55 5.18
N LEU A 612 -21.33 24.51 4.43
CA LEU A 612 -22.67 23.96 4.50
C LEU A 612 -22.99 23.39 5.88
N GLN A 613 -22.01 22.75 6.53
CA GLN A 613 -22.15 22.26 7.90
C GLN A 613 -22.34 23.42 8.88
N TRP A 614 -21.60 24.52 8.76
CA TRP A 614 -21.78 25.70 9.61
C TRP A 614 -23.14 26.36 9.42
N LEU A 615 -23.59 26.54 8.17
CA LEU A 615 -24.92 27.06 7.89
C LEU A 615 -26.02 26.16 8.45
N LYS A 616 -25.84 24.84 8.39
CA LYS A 616 -26.80 23.87 8.94
C LYS A 616 -26.86 23.90 10.47
N THR A 617 -25.71 24.07 11.13
CA THR A 617 -25.60 24.06 12.60
C THR A 617 -25.83 25.44 13.23
N GLY A 618 -25.82 26.51 12.42
CA GLY A 618 -25.84 27.89 12.90
C GLY A 618 -24.51 28.32 13.54
N GLU A 619 -23.41 27.59 13.30
CA GLU A 619 -22.09 27.92 13.85
C GLU A 619 -21.49 29.18 13.20
N ALA A 620 -21.83 29.44 11.93
CA ALA A 620 -21.46 30.66 11.23
C ALA A 620 -22.58 31.16 10.29
N ASP A 621 -22.71 32.48 10.15
CA ASP A 621 -23.58 33.14 9.18
C ASP A 621 -22.85 33.50 7.87
N GLU A 622 -23.59 34.01 6.88
CA GLU A 622 -23.04 34.37 5.56
C GLU A 622 -21.96 35.47 5.62
N GLN A 623 -22.02 36.39 6.59
CA GLN A 623 -21.01 37.43 6.75
C GLN A 623 -19.71 36.84 7.30
N GLN A 624 -19.83 35.94 8.28
CA GLN A 624 -18.70 35.23 8.87
C GLN A 624 -18.03 34.30 7.85
N ILE A 625 -18.81 33.63 6.99
CA ILE A 625 -18.27 32.80 5.89
C ILE A 625 -17.43 33.66 4.93
N ASN A 626 -17.96 34.79 4.48
CA ASN A 626 -17.21 35.70 3.60
C ASN A 626 -15.93 36.21 4.27
N TRP A 627 -15.99 36.54 5.56
CA TRP A 627 -14.82 36.93 6.33
C TRP A 627 -13.78 35.79 6.41
N VAL A 628 -14.19 34.54 6.61
CA VAL A 628 -13.29 33.38 6.60
C VAL A 628 -12.63 33.21 5.24
N LEU A 629 -13.42 33.20 4.15
CA LEU A 629 -12.90 33.01 2.80
C LEU A 629 -11.89 34.10 2.42
N ALA A 630 -12.15 35.36 2.76
CA ALA A 630 -11.22 36.47 2.53
C ALA A 630 -9.89 36.29 3.28
N GLY A 631 -9.94 35.86 4.56
CA GLY A 631 -8.75 35.60 5.36
C GLY A 631 -7.91 34.44 4.80
N LEU A 632 -8.58 33.33 4.46
CA LEU A 632 -7.93 32.18 3.85
C LEU A 632 -7.29 32.56 2.50
N ASN A 633 -8.00 33.28 1.63
CA ASN A 633 -7.49 33.74 0.33
C ASN A 633 -6.25 34.62 0.51
N ASN A 634 -6.21 35.50 1.52
CA ASN A 634 -5.02 36.29 1.81
C ASN A 634 -3.84 35.41 2.27
N SER A 635 -4.08 34.28 2.95
CA SER A 635 -3.00 33.42 3.46
C SER A 635 -2.40 32.44 2.46
N VAL A 636 -3.20 31.92 1.49
CA VAL A 636 -2.76 30.83 0.59
C VAL A 636 -1.46 31.13 -0.13
N ASP A 637 -1.30 32.35 -0.65
CA ASP A 637 -0.02 32.80 -1.20
C ASP A 637 0.71 33.68 -0.17
N PRO A 638 1.86 33.23 0.39
CA PRO A 638 2.60 32.01 0.03
C PRO A 638 2.38 30.79 0.95
N PHE A 639 1.45 30.84 1.89
CA PHE A 639 1.37 29.88 3.02
C PHE A 639 0.41 28.70 2.80
N GLN A 640 0.38 28.13 1.59
CA GLN A 640 -0.57 27.09 1.19
C GLN A 640 -0.76 25.97 2.23
N LYS A 641 0.32 25.36 2.72
CA LYS A 641 0.25 24.26 3.69
C LYS A 641 -0.33 24.68 5.04
N SER A 642 0.04 25.87 5.54
CA SER A 642 -0.51 26.40 6.79
C SER A 642 -2.00 26.73 6.65
N THR A 643 -2.41 27.23 5.48
CA THR A 643 -3.83 27.46 5.14
C THR A 643 -4.61 26.16 5.05
N GLU A 644 -4.08 25.12 4.39
CA GLU A 644 -4.69 23.78 4.33
C GLU A 644 -4.91 23.20 5.72
N ARG A 645 -3.94 23.33 6.61
CA ARG A 645 -4.06 22.92 8.01
C ARG A 645 -5.16 23.70 8.74
N LEU A 646 -5.22 25.03 8.55
CA LEU A 646 -6.27 25.85 9.12
C LEU A 646 -7.66 25.45 8.61
N ILE A 647 -7.81 25.08 7.33
CA ILE A 647 -9.07 24.58 6.78
C ILE A 647 -9.52 23.30 7.50
N GLN A 648 -8.59 22.38 7.79
CA GLN A 648 -8.90 21.16 8.56
C GLN A 648 -9.30 21.48 10.01
N ASP A 649 -8.64 22.44 10.64
CA ASP A 649 -8.97 22.87 12.01
C ASP A 649 -10.35 23.56 12.06
N LEU A 650 -10.65 24.42 11.08
CA LEU A 650 -11.94 25.08 10.91
C LEU A 650 -13.08 24.07 10.71
N LYS A 651 -12.84 22.99 9.96
CA LYS A 651 -13.82 21.91 9.79
C LYS A 651 -14.24 21.27 11.13
N ARG A 652 -13.39 21.32 12.16
CA ARG A 652 -13.71 20.83 13.50
C ARG A 652 -14.47 21.86 14.33
N SER A 653 -14.05 23.11 14.29
CA SER A 653 -14.76 24.22 14.94
C SER A 653 -14.31 25.58 14.37
N PHE A 654 -15.29 26.39 13.97
CA PHE A 654 -15.06 27.79 13.60
C PHE A 654 -14.67 28.61 14.82
N VAL A 655 -15.41 28.48 15.92
CA VAL A 655 -15.26 29.32 17.13
C VAL A 655 -13.86 29.22 17.71
N GLN A 656 -13.28 28.01 17.77
CA GLN A 656 -11.94 27.79 18.33
C GLN A 656 -10.80 28.33 17.45
N ASN A 657 -11.05 28.54 16.16
CA ASN A 657 -10.03 28.92 15.17
C ASN A 657 -10.21 30.33 14.62
N ARG A 658 -11.15 31.10 15.18
CA ARG A 658 -11.44 32.47 14.77
C ARG A 658 -10.21 33.38 14.81
N ASP A 659 -9.36 33.24 15.83
CA ASP A 659 -8.15 34.06 15.96
C ASP A 659 -7.11 33.76 14.88
N ALA A 660 -7.03 32.51 14.41
CA ALA A 660 -6.15 32.15 13.29
C ALA A 660 -6.63 32.76 11.97
N VAL A 661 -7.95 32.83 11.75
CA VAL A 661 -8.54 33.54 10.60
C VAL A 661 -8.32 35.05 10.71
N ALA A 662 -8.46 35.63 11.91
CA ALA A 662 -8.15 37.05 12.13
C ALA A 662 -6.68 37.36 11.86
N PHE A 663 -5.77 36.47 12.26
CA PHE A 663 -4.36 36.59 11.93
C PHE A 663 -4.11 36.49 10.42
N ALA A 664 -4.78 35.58 9.71
CA ALA A 664 -4.69 35.45 8.25
C ALA A 664 -5.05 36.77 7.52
N HIS A 665 -6.02 37.53 8.03
CA HIS A 665 -6.33 38.89 7.54
C HIS A 665 -5.21 39.91 7.80
N SER A 666 -4.51 39.77 8.93
CA SER A 666 -3.43 40.68 9.31
C SER A 666 -2.12 40.47 8.53
N LEU A 667 -2.01 39.42 7.70
CA LEU A 667 -0.83 39.14 6.88
C LEU A 667 -0.64 40.21 5.80
N THR A 668 0.23 41.18 6.08
CA THR A 668 0.60 42.25 5.16
C THR A 668 1.57 41.76 4.07
N ALA A 669 1.76 42.57 3.02
CA ALA A 669 2.81 42.33 2.02
C ALA A 669 4.19 42.25 2.67
N GLU A 670 4.49 43.15 3.61
CA GLU A 670 5.74 43.13 4.37
C GLU A 670 5.95 41.80 5.10
N TYR A 671 4.91 41.26 5.75
CA TYR A 671 5.00 39.98 6.44
C TYR A 671 5.37 38.84 5.47
N LYS A 672 4.69 38.79 4.31
CA LYS A 672 4.93 37.75 3.30
C LYS A 672 6.34 37.86 2.71
N ASP A 673 6.82 39.07 2.47
CA ASP A 673 8.15 39.31 1.91
C ASP A 673 9.26 38.97 2.92
N LEU A 674 9.08 39.30 4.20
CA LEU A 674 9.99 38.87 5.26
C LEU A 674 10.05 37.34 5.39
N ALA A 675 8.90 36.67 5.33
CA ALA A 675 8.87 35.20 5.35
C ALA A 675 9.61 34.61 4.13
N ARG A 676 9.35 35.11 2.91
CA ARG A 676 10.07 34.68 1.70
C ARG A 676 11.57 34.91 1.80
N ALA A 677 11.99 36.05 2.35
CA ALA A 677 13.40 36.34 2.60
C ALA A 677 14.02 35.34 3.59
N ILE A 678 13.34 35.03 4.69
CA ILE A 678 13.78 34.01 5.65
C ILE A 678 13.95 32.65 4.96
N LEU A 679 12.98 32.20 4.17
CA LEU A 679 13.06 30.94 3.44
C LEU A 679 14.28 30.91 2.52
N ALA A 680 14.43 31.92 1.66
CA ALA A 680 15.54 32.02 0.72
C ALA A 680 16.91 32.06 1.42
N HIS A 681 17.06 32.87 2.48
CA HIS A 681 18.30 32.94 3.24
C HIS A 681 18.59 31.65 4.02
N SER A 682 17.55 31.01 4.60
CA SER A 682 17.70 29.72 5.30
C SER A 682 18.17 28.61 4.35
N GLN A 683 17.68 28.58 3.11
CA GLN A 683 18.14 27.66 2.07
C GLN A 683 19.61 27.93 1.69
N ALA A 684 19.97 29.20 1.50
CA ALA A 684 21.33 29.61 1.13
C ALA A 684 22.40 29.18 2.16
N ILE A 685 22.02 29.09 3.45
CA ILE A 685 22.89 28.68 4.56
C ILE A 685 22.73 27.22 5.00
N GLY A 686 21.94 26.41 4.28
CA GLY A 686 21.75 24.99 4.60
C GLY A 686 20.89 24.74 5.86
N MET A 687 19.99 25.66 6.19
CA MET A 687 19.02 25.58 7.28
C MET A 687 17.57 25.63 6.78
N GLU A 688 17.30 25.09 5.59
CA GLU A 688 15.99 25.10 4.91
C GLU A 688 14.83 24.74 5.83
N ARG A 689 15.01 23.74 6.70
CA ARG A 689 13.99 23.29 7.66
C ARG A 689 13.36 24.46 8.45
N VAL A 690 14.15 25.44 8.86
CA VAL A 690 13.65 26.59 9.64
C VAL A 690 12.72 27.47 8.79
N GLY A 691 13.06 27.72 7.54
CA GLY A 691 12.21 28.47 6.61
C GLY A 691 10.95 27.70 6.24
N THR A 692 11.07 26.38 5.99
CA THR A 692 9.92 25.53 5.68
C THR A 692 8.95 25.41 6.85
N GLU A 693 9.45 25.18 8.08
CA GLU A 693 8.63 25.10 9.29
C GLU A 693 7.81 26.39 9.49
N LEU A 694 8.44 27.56 9.31
CA LEU A 694 7.74 28.85 9.35
C LEU A 694 6.56 28.91 8.36
N PHE A 695 6.76 28.49 7.10
CA PHE A 695 5.70 28.53 6.08
C PHE A 695 4.57 27.53 6.36
N GLU A 696 4.89 26.41 7.00
CA GLU A 696 3.94 25.35 7.31
C GLU A 696 3.11 25.63 8.57
N SER A 697 3.60 26.48 9.48
CA SER A 697 2.94 26.77 10.77
C SER A 697 2.54 28.22 10.99
N VAL A 698 2.77 29.15 10.04
CA VAL A 698 2.59 30.59 10.28
C VAL A 698 1.23 30.98 10.86
N LEU A 699 0.14 30.36 10.41
CA LEU A 699 -1.23 30.66 10.87
C LEU A 699 -1.53 30.05 12.25
N GLN A 700 -0.80 28.98 12.61
CA GLN A 700 -0.91 28.32 13.90
C GLN A 700 -0.04 29.02 14.96
N ASP A 701 1.19 29.39 14.60
CA ASP A 701 2.18 30.00 15.50
C ASP A 701 1.96 31.50 15.67
N ARG A 702 1.43 32.19 14.65
CA ARG A 702 1.06 33.61 14.67
C ARG A 702 2.20 34.52 15.13
N LEU A 703 3.39 34.29 14.58
CA LEU A 703 4.60 35.04 14.92
C LEU A 703 4.40 36.56 14.68
N PRO A 704 4.70 37.42 15.67
CA PRO A 704 4.63 38.87 15.49
C PRO A 704 5.60 39.37 14.43
N ILE A 705 5.23 40.43 13.69
CA ILE A 705 6.07 40.97 12.60
C ILE A 705 7.46 41.42 13.06
N GLU A 706 7.59 41.93 14.29
CA GLU A 706 8.91 42.33 14.83
C GLU A 706 9.85 41.15 15.02
N ARG A 707 9.33 40.00 15.46
CA ARG A 707 10.12 38.76 15.52
C ARG A 707 10.52 38.26 14.14
N LEU A 708 9.65 38.45 13.16
CA LEU A 708 9.94 38.10 11.78
C LEU A 708 11.04 39.00 11.19
N ARG A 709 11.05 40.30 11.50
CA ARG A 709 12.12 41.23 11.11
C ARG A 709 13.46 40.84 11.73
N GLU A 710 13.49 40.55 13.03
CA GLU A 710 14.70 40.08 13.74
C GLU A 710 15.25 38.79 13.10
N MET A 711 14.37 37.84 12.81
CA MET A 711 14.73 36.57 12.18
C MET A 711 15.23 36.76 10.74
N ALA A 712 14.60 37.63 9.96
CA ALA A 712 15.02 37.96 8.60
C ALA A 712 16.41 38.62 8.60
N ASP A 713 16.68 39.57 9.49
CA ASP A 713 18.01 40.20 9.57
C ASP A 713 19.09 39.22 10.01
N THR A 714 18.78 38.33 10.97
CA THR A 714 19.71 37.27 11.40
C THR A 714 20.05 36.32 10.25
N MET A 715 19.03 35.88 9.50
CA MET A 715 19.21 34.98 8.35
C MET A 715 20.00 35.65 7.22
N ALA A 716 19.72 36.93 6.94
CA ALA A 716 20.46 37.71 5.95
C ALA A 716 21.94 37.85 6.37
N GLY A 717 22.21 38.22 7.62
CA GLY A 717 23.57 38.32 8.16
C GLY A 717 24.33 36.99 8.10
N ALA A 718 23.68 35.88 8.45
CA ALA A 718 24.26 34.54 8.34
C ALA A 718 24.56 34.15 6.89
N SER A 719 23.68 34.52 5.95
CA SER A 719 23.83 34.27 4.51
C SER A 719 25.01 35.05 3.93
N GLU A 720 25.12 36.34 4.28
CA GLU A 720 26.24 37.19 3.89
C GLU A 720 27.56 36.67 4.45
N PHE A 721 27.59 36.29 5.73
CA PHE A 721 28.77 35.68 6.37
C PHE A 721 29.16 34.37 5.69
N SER A 722 28.22 33.45 5.48
CA SER A 722 28.47 32.16 4.82
C SER A 722 29.02 32.33 3.40
N THR A 723 28.58 33.38 2.68
CA THR A 723 29.09 33.71 1.34
C THR A 723 30.53 34.19 1.40
N ARG A 724 30.85 35.12 2.32
CA ARG A 724 32.23 35.57 2.54
C ARG A 724 33.15 34.41 2.96
N GLU A 725 32.63 33.52 3.79
CA GLU A 725 33.37 32.35 4.27
C GLU A 725 33.73 31.38 3.14
N LYS A 726 32.78 31.06 2.26
CA LYS A 726 33.04 30.24 1.06
C LYS A 726 34.11 30.86 0.16
N ASN A 727 34.13 32.19 0.03
CA ASN A 727 35.15 32.89 -0.74
C ASN A 727 36.54 32.78 -0.08
N ARG A 728 36.62 32.86 1.25
CA ARG A 728 37.89 32.70 2.00
C ARG A 728 38.49 31.30 1.86
N THR A 729 37.65 30.27 1.83
CA THR A 729 38.11 28.88 1.74
C THR A 729 38.35 28.41 0.29
N GLY A 730 38.13 29.27 -0.71
CA GLY A 730 38.33 28.95 -2.13
C GLY A 730 37.27 28.02 -2.72
N GLY A 731 36.13 27.83 -2.04
CA GLY A 731 35.07 26.92 -2.48
C GLY A 731 35.35 25.43 -2.29
N ASP A 732 36.55 25.05 -1.80
CA ASP A 732 36.86 23.67 -1.44
C ASP A 732 35.93 23.21 -0.31
N LYS A 733 35.28 22.06 -0.51
CA LYS A 733 34.46 21.38 0.51
C LYS A 733 35.38 20.74 1.56
N ASP A 734 36.08 21.57 2.32
CA ASP A 734 36.75 21.12 3.53
C ASP A 734 35.69 20.80 4.59
N PHE A 735 35.61 19.52 4.94
CA PHE A 735 34.64 18.96 5.88
C PHE A 735 34.63 19.71 7.23
N TYR A 736 35.79 20.17 7.70
CA TYR A 736 35.91 20.86 8.98
C TYR A 736 35.34 22.29 8.92
N ASN A 737 35.67 23.04 7.87
CA ASN A 737 35.14 24.40 7.65
C ASN A 737 33.61 24.40 7.52
N ASP A 738 33.02 23.48 6.75
CA ASP A 738 31.57 23.38 6.59
C ASP A 738 30.86 23.02 7.90
N ARG A 739 31.45 22.12 8.70
CA ARG A 739 30.93 21.76 10.03
C ARG A 739 30.92 22.96 10.97
N TYR A 740 32.03 23.68 11.10
CA TYR A 740 32.13 24.82 12.00
C TYR A 740 31.25 25.99 11.58
N LEU A 741 31.15 26.26 10.27
CA LEU A 741 30.22 27.23 9.72
C LEU A 741 28.78 26.89 10.10
N LYS A 742 28.35 25.63 9.92
CA LYS A 742 26.99 25.18 10.30
C LYS A 742 26.72 25.32 11.78
N ASP A 743 27.65 24.93 12.65
CA ASP A 743 27.46 25.03 14.10
C ASP A 743 27.36 26.49 14.56
N LEU A 744 28.15 27.38 13.94
CA LEU A 744 28.12 28.80 14.22
C LEU A 744 26.83 29.46 13.75
N VAL A 745 26.41 29.18 12.51
CA VAL A 745 25.16 29.70 11.95
C VAL A 745 23.94 29.21 12.74
N LYS A 746 23.91 27.94 13.17
CA LYS A 746 22.86 27.43 14.06
C LYS A 746 22.79 28.20 15.37
N ARG A 747 23.93 28.54 15.97
CA ARG A 747 23.95 29.36 17.20
C ARG A 747 23.48 30.78 16.92
N ALA A 748 23.95 31.38 15.82
CA ALA A 748 23.57 32.71 15.42
C ALA A 748 22.06 32.86 15.23
N VAL A 749 21.43 31.90 14.54
CA VAL A 749 19.97 31.82 14.38
C VAL A 749 19.28 31.63 15.73
N LYS A 750 19.79 30.75 16.59
CA LYS A 750 19.20 30.49 17.91
C LYS A 750 19.25 31.70 18.85
N GLU A 751 20.32 32.49 18.77
CA GLU A 751 20.54 33.64 19.64
C GLU A 751 20.15 34.98 19.01
N GLY A 752 19.70 34.98 17.75
CA GLY A 752 19.30 36.19 17.02
C GLY A 752 20.46 37.15 16.77
N TRP A 753 21.56 36.68 16.18
CA TRP A 753 22.72 37.52 15.91
C TRP A 753 22.42 38.57 14.83
N SER A 754 22.86 39.80 15.09
CA SER A 754 22.85 40.89 14.12
C SER A 754 23.98 40.75 13.10
N ARG A 755 23.92 41.50 11.99
CA ARG A 755 25.05 41.60 11.05
C ARG A 755 26.34 42.05 11.72
N GLN A 756 26.25 42.96 12.68
CA GLN A 756 27.39 43.48 13.41
C GLN A 756 28.06 42.41 14.29
N ASP A 757 27.31 41.41 14.75
CA ASP A 757 27.86 40.27 15.48
C ASP A 757 28.76 39.40 14.59
N PHE A 758 28.36 39.17 13.33
CA PHE A 758 29.20 38.48 12.35
C PHE A 758 30.46 39.30 12.00
N VAL A 759 30.36 40.63 11.90
CA VAL A 759 31.53 41.50 11.69
C VAL A 759 32.49 41.42 12.88
N THR A 760 31.95 41.45 14.11
CA THR A 760 32.74 41.31 15.35
C THR A 760 33.46 39.98 15.39
N LEU A 761 32.78 38.90 15.01
CA LEU A 761 33.38 37.58 14.85
C LEU A 761 34.56 37.62 13.87
N GLU A 762 34.36 38.17 12.67
CA GLU A 762 35.40 38.25 11.64
C GLU A 762 36.63 39.01 12.16
N GLN A 763 36.43 40.16 12.82
CA GLN A 763 37.51 40.97 13.40
C GLN A 763 38.31 40.20 14.46
N ILE A 764 37.65 39.48 15.36
CA ILE A 764 38.31 38.69 16.39
C ILE A 764 39.06 37.51 15.77
N THR A 765 38.49 36.87 14.76
CA THR A 765 39.13 35.74 14.09
C THR A 765 40.38 36.15 13.32
N GLU A 766 40.44 37.36 12.76
CA GLU A 766 41.67 37.87 12.13
C GLU A 766 42.82 38.02 13.13
N LEU A 767 42.53 38.45 14.38
CA LEU A 767 43.53 38.41 15.46
C LEU A 767 43.89 36.96 15.83
N GLY A 768 42.89 36.08 15.92
CA GLY A 768 43.06 34.65 16.26
C GLY A 768 43.96 33.88 15.30
N ARG A 769 44.04 34.30 14.02
CA ARG A 769 44.98 33.71 13.03
C ARG A 769 46.45 33.85 13.45
N LEU A 770 46.80 34.86 14.24
CA LEU A 770 48.17 35.05 14.73
C LEU A 770 48.53 34.11 15.90
N GLN A 771 47.58 33.32 16.39
CA GLN A 771 47.84 32.32 17.42
C GLN A 771 48.47 31.09 16.78
N SER A 772 49.65 30.67 17.25
CA SER A 772 50.39 29.54 16.66
C SER A 772 49.61 28.22 16.63
N SER A 773 48.65 28.01 17.54
CA SER A 773 47.76 26.84 17.53
C SER A 773 46.70 26.87 16.42
N CYS A 774 46.43 28.03 15.85
CA CYS A 774 45.45 28.28 14.79
C CYS A 774 46.13 28.66 13.46
N ASP A 775 47.45 28.85 13.46
CA ASP A 775 48.29 29.15 12.30
C ASP A 775 48.54 27.87 11.49
N SER A 776 47.52 27.43 10.76
CA SER A 776 47.61 26.31 9.83
C SER A 776 46.91 26.66 8.53
N ASP A 777 47.71 26.89 7.48
CA ASP A 777 47.25 27.07 6.09
C ASP A 777 46.45 25.86 5.57
N THR A 778 46.56 24.71 6.23
CA THR A 778 45.84 23.47 5.88
C THR A 778 44.50 23.28 6.59
N PHE A 779 44.31 23.76 7.83
CA PHE A 779 43.11 23.45 8.64
C PHE A 779 42.22 24.65 8.97
N TYR A 780 42.77 25.88 9.05
CA TYR A 780 42.04 27.04 9.58
C TYR A 780 41.93 28.19 8.56
N LYS A 781 41.44 27.87 7.36
CA LYS A 781 41.30 28.84 6.26
C LYS A 781 40.17 29.85 6.47
N GLY A 782 39.04 29.43 7.06
CA GLY A 782 37.85 30.26 7.26
C GLY A 782 37.75 30.92 8.66
N ALA A 783 37.03 32.04 8.77
CA ALA A 783 36.74 32.70 10.05
C ALA A 783 36.02 31.77 11.05
N SER A 784 35.11 30.92 10.57
CA SER A 784 34.38 29.92 11.37
C SER A 784 35.31 28.86 11.99
N SER A 785 36.31 28.39 11.23
CA SER A 785 37.31 27.45 11.73
C SER A 785 38.29 28.07 12.72
N VAL A 786 38.72 29.32 12.48
CA VAL A 786 39.53 30.08 13.43
C VAL A 786 38.74 30.37 14.70
N ALA A 787 37.46 30.74 14.58
CA ALA A 787 36.56 30.93 15.72
C ALA A 787 36.46 29.66 16.56
N PHE A 788 36.37 28.49 15.93
CA PHE A 788 36.41 27.21 16.64
C PHE A 788 37.75 27.00 17.37
N CYS A 789 38.88 27.25 16.72
CA CYS A 789 40.22 27.09 17.29
C CYS A 789 40.44 27.95 18.56
N ILE A 790 39.98 29.20 18.55
CA ILE A 790 40.12 30.14 19.68
C ILE A 790 39.00 30.02 20.74
N GLY A 791 38.18 28.96 20.65
CA GLY A 791 37.06 28.70 21.56
C GLY A 791 35.73 29.16 21.00
N GLY A 792 35.17 28.37 20.07
CA GLY A 792 33.96 28.74 19.33
C GLY A 792 32.77 29.11 20.21
N ASP A 793 32.62 28.52 21.40
CA ASP A 793 31.58 28.82 22.40
C ASP A 793 31.63 30.26 22.96
N ARG A 794 32.77 30.95 22.80
CA ARG A 794 32.96 32.35 23.22
C ARG A 794 32.24 33.34 22.32
N PHE A 795 31.93 32.94 21.08
CA PHE A 795 31.06 33.69 20.19
C PHE A 795 29.61 33.32 20.51
N SER A 796 29.00 34.11 21.38
CA SER A 796 27.63 33.98 21.84
C SER A 796 27.14 35.32 22.37
N ARG A 797 25.83 35.58 22.32
CA ARG A 797 25.18 36.76 22.93
C ARG A 797 24.92 36.59 24.44
N ARG A 798 25.35 35.47 25.02
CA ARG A 798 25.26 35.23 26.47
C ARG A 798 26.16 36.17 27.26
N GLU A 799 25.85 36.29 28.55
CA GLU A 799 26.62 37.10 29.47
C GLU A 799 28.11 36.74 29.47
N GLY A 800 28.99 37.74 29.34
CA GLY A 800 30.44 37.55 29.42
C GLY A 800 31.05 36.84 28.20
N ARG A 801 30.41 36.97 27.03
CA ARG A 801 30.85 36.41 25.74
C ARG A 801 31.11 37.52 24.71
N TYR A 802 31.82 37.22 23.61
CA TYR A 802 32.35 38.27 22.72
C TYR A 802 31.26 39.10 22.04
N LEU A 803 30.05 38.55 21.96
CA LEU A 803 28.87 39.16 21.34
C LEU A 803 27.82 39.56 22.40
N ASP A 804 28.21 39.62 23.67
CA ASP A 804 27.36 40.12 24.75
C ASP A 804 26.89 41.55 24.40
N PRO A 805 25.57 41.79 24.26
CA PRO A 805 25.05 43.10 23.86
C PRO A 805 25.46 44.25 24.80
N ARG A 806 25.76 43.96 26.07
CA ARG A 806 26.19 44.98 27.06
C ARG A 806 27.48 45.70 26.65
N TYR A 807 28.33 45.04 25.86
CA TYR A 807 29.62 45.59 25.46
C TYR A 807 29.61 46.23 24.06
N GLY A 808 28.47 46.30 23.38
CA GLY A 808 28.29 47.10 22.15
C GLY A 808 29.38 46.89 21.08
N HIS A 809 29.81 45.64 20.86
CA HIS A 809 30.87 45.25 19.91
C HIS A 809 32.27 45.80 20.20
N VAL A 810 32.53 46.28 21.43
CA VAL A 810 33.86 46.78 21.84
C VAL A 810 34.96 45.74 21.63
N TYR A 811 34.67 44.45 21.77
CA TYR A 811 35.64 43.38 21.56
C TYR A 811 36.11 43.24 20.10
N GLY A 812 35.25 43.56 19.12
CA GLY A 812 35.67 43.60 17.72
C GLY A 812 36.65 44.74 17.46
N ALA A 813 36.36 45.92 18.00
CA ALA A 813 37.26 47.06 17.91
C ALA A 813 38.56 46.84 18.69
N LEU A 814 38.50 46.18 19.85
CA LEU A 814 39.67 45.80 20.63
C LEU A 814 40.55 44.79 19.89
N ALA A 815 39.94 43.82 19.19
CA ALA A 815 40.68 42.87 18.36
C ALA A 815 41.47 43.55 17.24
N LEU A 816 40.88 44.57 16.59
CA LEU A 816 41.57 45.38 15.57
C LEU A 816 42.75 46.18 16.13
N ASP A 817 42.61 46.75 17.33
CA ASP A 817 43.72 47.44 18.00
C ASP A 817 44.87 46.46 18.28
N PHE A 818 44.55 45.28 18.83
CA PHE A 818 45.53 44.23 19.11
C PHE A 818 46.21 43.74 17.83
N LEU A 819 45.46 43.51 16.75
CA LEU A 819 46.00 43.15 15.44
C LEU A 819 46.99 44.22 14.94
N THR A 820 46.64 45.50 15.10
CA THR A 820 47.51 46.63 14.76
C THR A 820 48.81 46.62 15.57
N TYR A 821 48.73 46.34 16.88
CA TYR A 821 49.91 46.20 17.74
C TYR A 821 50.78 45.04 17.28
N MET A 822 50.20 43.87 17.02
CA MET A 822 50.92 42.68 16.58
C MET A 822 51.65 42.90 15.24
N HIS A 823 51.07 43.67 14.31
CA HIS A 823 51.76 44.01 13.06
C HIS A 823 52.93 44.99 13.23
N ARG A 824 52.89 45.87 14.25
CA ARG A 824 53.96 46.83 14.54
C ARG A 824 55.11 46.22 15.35
N LEU A 825 54.86 45.15 16.10
CA LEU A 825 55.85 44.42 16.90
C LEU A 825 56.68 43.46 16.02
N LYS A 826 57.57 44.00 15.19
CA LYS A 826 58.50 43.26 14.31
C LYS A 826 59.95 43.75 14.45
N PRO A 827 60.97 42.86 14.34
CA PRO A 827 60.87 41.42 14.11
C PRO A 827 60.36 40.67 15.35
N GLU A 828 59.65 39.56 15.15
CA GLU A 828 58.81 38.94 16.19
C GLU A 828 59.58 38.44 17.42
N PHE A 829 60.83 38.01 17.23
CA PHE A 829 61.69 37.50 18.29
C PHE A 829 61.97 38.54 19.38
N ASP A 830 62.18 39.80 18.96
CA ASP A 830 62.55 40.92 19.84
C ASP A 830 61.38 41.38 20.74
N TYR A 831 60.15 40.96 20.41
CA TYR A 831 58.91 41.38 21.08
C TYR A 831 58.08 40.19 21.59
N SER A 832 58.67 39.01 21.68
CA SER A 832 57.98 37.76 22.02
C SER A 832 57.22 37.82 23.36
N SER A 833 57.78 38.51 24.37
CA SER A 833 57.16 38.75 25.69
C SER A 833 55.81 39.48 25.58
N VAL A 834 55.81 40.71 25.05
CA VAL A 834 54.59 41.53 24.93
C VAL A 834 53.58 40.92 23.95
N ARG A 835 54.05 40.32 22.85
CA ARG A 835 53.19 39.58 21.91
C ARG A 835 52.46 38.43 22.61
N GLY A 836 53.17 37.67 23.43
CA GLY A 836 52.61 36.58 24.24
C GLY A 836 51.57 37.09 25.24
N ASP A 837 51.88 38.16 25.97
CA ASP A 837 50.96 38.76 26.95
C ASP A 837 49.66 39.26 26.30
N LEU A 838 49.75 39.97 25.15
CA LEU A 838 48.58 40.45 24.42
C LEU A 838 47.68 39.30 23.96
N MET A 839 48.24 38.26 23.35
CA MET A 839 47.48 37.11 22.86
C MET A 839 46.88 36.29 24.01
N SER A 840 47.66 36.03 25.05
CA SER A 840 47.21 35.27 26.23
C SER A 840 46.12 36.01 26.99
N ALA A 841 46.20 37.35 27.09
CA ALA A 841 45.18 38.15 27.73
C ALA A 841 43.87 38.12 26.93
N PHE A 842 43.92 38.32 25.62
CA PHE A 842 42.74 38.37 24.76
C PHE A 842 42.01 37.02 24.66
N PHE A 843 42.75 35.91 24.54
CA PHE A 843 42.22 34.55 24.37
C PHE A 843 42.33 33.67 25.63
N SER A 844 42.53 34.26 26.82
CA SER A 844 42.67 33.56 28.11
C SER A 844 41.68 32.40 28.28
N SER A 845 42.12 31.27 28.85
CA SER A 845 41.35 30.03 28.92
C SER A 845 40.08 30.11 29.79
N PHE A 846 40.00 31.07 30.72
CA PHE A 846 38.94 31.13 31.74
C PHE A 846 37.94 32.27 31.56
N ASP A 847 38.37 33.45 31.13
CA ASP A 847 37.53 34.65 31.01
C ASP A 847 37.97 35.50 29.80
N MET A 848 37.05 36.23 29.18
CA MET A 848 37.42 37.26 28.21
C MET A 848 38.15 38.42 28.90
N LEU A 849 39.11 39.03 28.20
CA LEU A 849 39.83 40.21 28.67
C LEU A 849 38.85 41.32 29.08
N TRP A 850 38.82 41.68 30.36
CA TRP A 850 37.91 42.70 30.89
C TRP A 850 36.42 42.34 30.80
N GLY A 851 36.07 41.06 30.59
CA GLY A 851 34.69 40.56 30.48
C GLY A 851 33.85 40.72 31.76
N LYS A 852 34.50 41.04 32.88
CA LYS A 852 33.88 41.33 34.19
C LYS A 852 33.85 42.84 34.52
N CYS A 853 34.44 43.67 33.67
CA CYS A 853 34.50 45.12 33.89
C CYS A 853 33.23 45.80 33.35
N GLU A 854 32.87 46.96 33.91
CA GLU A 854 31.90 47.85 33.27
C GLU A 854 32.45 48.43 31.96
N LEU A 855 31.57 48.73 31.00
CA LEU A 855 31.93 49.23 29.68
C LEU A 855 32.83 50.48 29.72
N SER A 856 32.57 51.40 30.66
CA SER A 856 33.37 52.61 30.89
C SER A 856 34.82 52.28 31.27
N VAL A 857 35.02 51.26 32.09
CA VAL A 857 36.34 50.78 32.53
C VAL A 857 37.06 50.09 31.37
N ILE A 858 36.36 49.29 30.57
CA ILE A 858 36.90 48.67 29.35
C ILE A 858 37.44 49.74 28.40
N GLN A 859 36.66 50.79 28.15
CA GLN A 859 37.07 51.88 27.26
C GLN A 859 38.28 52.65 27.80
N SER A 860 38.30 52.94 29.10
CA SER A 860 39.44 53.59 29.76
C SER A 860 40.72 52.74 29.65
N ARG A 861 40.64 51.44 29.97
CA ARG A 861 41.78 50.50 29.86
C ARG A 861 42.25 50.33 28.43
N ARG A 862 41.34 50.24 27.47
CA ARG A 862 41.67 50.20 26.03
C ARG A 862 42.45 51.45 25.59
N ALA A 863 42.00 52.64 25.99
CA ALA A 863 42.69 53.89 25.68
C ALA A 863 44.07 53.97 26.36
N HIS A 864 44.16 53.54 27.62
CA HIS A 864 45.42 53.51 28.36
C HIS A 864 46.43 52.55 27.73
N LEU A 865 45.99 51.34 27.36
CA LEU A 865 46.81 50.36 26.65
C LEU A 865 47.33 50.92 25.32
N ALA A 866 46.49 51.62 24.55
CA ALA A 866 46.92 52.25 23.30
C ALA A 866 48.05 53.27 23.49
N GLN A 867 47.96 54.08 24.56
CA GLN A 867 49.01 55.03 24.91
C GLN A 867 50.31 54.31 25.31
N GLN A 868 50.22 53.28 26.14
CA GLN A 868 51.38 52.48 26.57
C GLN A 868 52.06 51.80 25.38
N MET A 869 51.29 51.17 24.49
CA MET A 869 51.80 50.56 23.26
C MET A 869 52.52 51.58 22.36
N GLY A 870 51.98 52.80 22.24
CA GLY A 870 52.61 53.88 21.50
C GLY A 870 53.93 54.39 22.10
N GLN A 871 54.08 54.34 23.43
CA GLN A 871 55.36 54.64 24.10
C GLN A 871 56.35 53.50 23.94
N TYR A 872 55.91 52.27 24.21
CA TYR A 872 56.73 51.06 24.09
C TYR A 872 57.35 50.91 22.70
N LEU A 873 56.58 51.16 21.63
CA LEU A 873 57.07 51.06 20.25
C LEU A 873 58.11 52.13 19.87
N ARG A 874 58.17 53.26 20.59
CA ARG A 874 59.14 54.34 20.35
C ARG A 874 60.35 54.29 21.27
N GLU A 875 60.28 53.50 22.34
CA GLU A 875 61.35 53.38 23.32
C GLU A 875 62.54 52.62 22.72
N THR A 876 63.75 53.10 22.99
CA THR A 876 65.01 52.52 22.52
C THR A 876 65.86 51.99 23.67
N ASP A 877 65.59 52.41 24.91
CA ASP A 877 66.24 51.92 26.12
C ASP A 877 65.62 50.59 26.58
N THR A 878 66.46 49.56 26.72
CA THR A 878 66.06 48.20 27.08
C THR A 878 65.42 48.11 28.47
N PHE A 879 65.90 48.88 29.46
CA PHE A 879 65.33 48.87 30.81
C PHE A 879 63.97 49.55 30.83
N LYS A 880 63.82 50.67 30.14
CA LYS A 880 62.52 51.35 30.00
C LYS A 880 61.51 50.52 29.20
N LYS A 881 61.96 49.79 28.17
CA LYS A 881 61.09 48.81 27.48
C LYS A 881 60.51 47.81 28.47
N TRP A 882 61.33 47.23 29.35
CA TRP A 882 60.88 46.27 30.35
C TRP A 882 59.86 46.88 31.34
N GLU A 883 60.05 48.14 31.76
CA GLU A 883 59.06 48.86 32.57
C GLU A 883 57.72 49.02 31.84
N TRP A 884 57.76 49.34 30.55
CA TRP A 884 56.55 49.40 29.71
C TRP A 884 55.90 48.02 29.53
N GLU A 885 56.66 46.93 29.37
CA GLU A 885 56.08 45.57 29.31
C GLU A 885 55.31 45.23 30.59
N LYS A 886 55.90 45.58 31.74
CA LYS A 886 55.24 45.40 33.04
C LYS A 886 53.95 46.21 33.14
N ALA A 887 53.97 47.49 32.75
CA ALA A 887 52.80 48.37 32.76
C ALA A 887 51.69 47.89 31.80
N ILE A 888 52.08 47.35 30.63
CA ILE A 888 51.16 46.72 29.68
C ILE A 888 50.51 45.48 30.33
N ARG A 889 51.30 44.59 30.94
CA ARG A 889 50.78 43.40 31.63
C ARG A 889 49.80 43.75 32.75
N GLU A 890 50.11 44.74 33.57
CA GLU A 890 49.20 45.23 34.62
C GLU A 890 47.88 45.78 34.06
N THR A 891 47.93 46.42 32.87
CA THR A 891 46.72 46.94 32.20
C THR A 891 45.84 45.82 31.64
N LEU A 892 46.47 44.74 31.17
CA LEU A 892 45.81 43.54 30.64
C LEU A 892 45.17 42.66 31.72
N ASP A 893 45.49 42.87 32.99
CA ASP A 893 44.82 42.13 34.06
C ASP A 893 43.30 42.37 34.06
N ASN A 894 42.54 41.30 34.26
CA ASN A 894 41.08 41.37 34.30
C ASN A 894 40.61 42.17 35.52
N CYS A 895 39.40 42.75 35.44
CA CYS A 895 38.78 43.29 36.65
C CYS A 895 38.49 42.14 37.61
N ARG A 896 38.96 42.27 38.84
CA ARG A 896 38.69 41.33 39.92
C ARG A 896 37.36 41.62 40.58
#